data_AF-A0A3S4CAW3-F1
#
_entry.id   AF-A0A3S4CAW3-F1
#
_cell.length_a   1.000
_cell.length_b   1.000
_cell.length_c   1.000
_cell.angle_alpha   90.00
_cell.angle_beta   90.00
_cell.angle_gamma   90.00
#
_symmetry.space_group_name_H-M   'P 1'
#
loop_
_entity.id
_entity.type
_entity.pdbx_description
1 polymer ?
#
loop_
_entity_poly.entity_id
_entity_poly.type
_entity_poly.pdbx_seq_one_letter_code
_entity_poly.pdbx_strand_id
1 'polypeptide(L)'
;MTSQEGNNEVAVSRYLESIDAAGHPGKQLLRLVLDEFQIEGPQGTHQCLLFAPLGMSFTKFRNLFPDRGLDKVLLQQTLQLVLLGLDFLHQAGVVHTDLSPNNLLLGVQNSSAFEEIERLELEQPCDRKTLADRVIYRSRRMPITFGPATICDFGAAKIGDKHTGDVMPGVYRAPEIILGMEWDSKIDIWSVGVMVWDLFEGGRLFHAAKDGQLDDEQHLAEMVSLMGLPPAKLLERSEKARQYWDAEAGLTMQLARRAVAPAGLFTVFTVSACRGCLARQSPQLPQLLLHQRRAFSGSAPRHAAPDRPSPAGLAELASRRLISVSGPDAAKYLQGVITANLYPGPPSPSPRLRSDAGFYAAFLTAQGRVLHDVFIYRDVRNPSHPPGHSWLLEVDTAEAEHLEKHIRRYKLRAKFDVRVLDPAEARVYHAWDDAWRTAPSALASIANTTTTTSNSSAPANNIITLPDPRAPNLGIRLLHLNPASTSTSTTTSTSTNQAAPPLPLAVPLPPPVPEALYHLRRYLHGVPEGQAELVREAALPHEGNLDAMGAVDFRKGCYVGQELTIRTEHRGVVRKRVLPCLLYREGEDGAVAGMVPAEASIGRVGKKGRSAGKWLRGMGNVGLALCRLETMTDIVLPGETGGTGYKEGDEFVVTLGGGAEGEGATSGSEGRTVKIKAFVPDWLRSALASKEQR
;
A
#
# COMPACT_ATOMS: atom_id res chain seq x y z
N MET A 1 -9.81 -39.36 -28.59
CA MET A 1 -8.92 -40.42 -28.10
C MET A 1 -9.15 -40.54 -26.60
N THR A 2 -10.14 -41.32 -26.16
CA THR A 2 -9.98 -42.71 -25.68
C THR A 2 -8.93 -42.87 -24.59
N SER A 3 -9.37 -42.63 -23.34
CA SER A 3 -9.23 -43.55 -22.20
C SER A 3 -8.00 -44.48 -22.19
N GLN A 4 -6.88 -44.03 -21.60
CA GLN A 4 -5.94 -44.86 -20.81
C GLN A 4 -4.72 -44.10 -20.24
N GLU A 5 -4.60 -42.79 -20.45
CA GLU A 5 -3.65 -41.97 -19.68
C GLU A 5 -4.37 -41.42 -18.45
N GLY A 6 -3.84 -41.69 -17.24
CA GLY A 6 -4.39 -41.15 -16.00
C GLY A 6 -4.51 -39.63 -16.06
N ASN A 7 -5.47 -39.07 -15.32
CA ASN A 7 -5.66 -37.62 -15.25
C ASN A 7 -4.34 -36.94 -14.85
N ASN A 8 -3.78 -36.10 -15.72
CA ASN A 8 -2.47 -35.48 -15.54
C ASN A 8 -2.40 -34.68 -14.23
N GLU A 9 -3.50 -34.03 -13.84
CA GLU A 9 -3.65 -33.32 -12.56
C GLU A 9 -3.33 -34.23 -11.36
N VAL A 10 -3.84 -35.46 -11.40
CA VAL A 10 -3.67 -36.46 -10.34
C VAL A 10 -2.25 -37.01 -10.35
N ALA A 11 -1.70 -37.29 -11.52
CA ALA A 11 -0.34 -37.79 -11.66
C ALA A 11 0.68 -36.78 -11.11
N VAL A 12 0.55 -35.50 -11.48
CA VAL A 12 1.40 -34.42 -10.99
C VAL A 12 1.20 -34.17 -9.49
N SER A 13 -0.04 -34.17 -9.00
CA SER A 13 -0.32 -34.01 -7.57
C SER A 13 0.33 -35.12 -6.73
N ARG A 14 0.14 -36.38 -7.10
CA ARG A 14 0.76 -37.53 -6.41
C ARG A 14 2.29 -37.47 -6.45
N TYR A 15 2.85 -37.07 -7.59
CA TYR A 15 4.29 -36.89 -7.72
C TYR A 15 4.80 -35.84 -6.74
N LEU A 16 4.21 -34.64 -6.72
CA LEU A 16 4.59 -33.55 -5.81
C LEU A 16 4.37 -33.89 -4.33
N GLU A 17 3.33 -34.66 -4.01
CA GLU A 17 3.09 -35.15 -2.65
C GLU A 17 4.18 -36.14 -2.20
N SER A 18 4.60 -37.04 -3.09
CA SER A 18 5.62 -38.07 -2.81
C SER A 18 7.01 -37.52 -2.52
N ILE A 19 7.30 -36.28 -2.93
CA ILE A 19 8.57 -35.61 -2.64
C ILE A 19 8.63 -35.22 -1.16
N ASP A 20 9.58 -35.82 -0.44
CA ASP A 20 9.88 -35.48 0.95
C ASP A 20 10.59 -34.11 1.02
N ALA A 21 9.77 -33.07 1.03
CA ALA A 21 10.18 -31.68 1.15
C ALA A 21 9.50 -31.03 2.37
N ALA A 22 9.46 -31.73 3.51
CA ALA A 22 8.78 -31.28 4.73
C ALA A 22 9.23 -29.89 5.23
N GLY A 23 10.38 -29.38 4.78
CA GLY A 23 10.89 -28.05 5.09
C GLY A 23 10.74 -27.00 3.99
N HIS A 24 10.26 -27.32 2.78
CA HIS A 24 10.18 -26.34 1.69
C HIS A 24 8.88 -25.51 1.79
N PRO A 25 8.95 -24.20 2.10
CA PRO A 25 7.77 -23.38 2.34
C PRO A 25 6.89 -23.16 1.10
N GLY A 26 7.39 -23.48 -0.10
CA GLY A 26 6.63 -23.44 -1.35
C GLY A 26 5.58 -24.55 -1.51
N LYS A 27 5.73 -25.71 -0.84
CA LYS A 27 4.81 -26.85 -1.02
C LYS A 27 3.38 -26.52 -0.57
N GLN A 28 3.22 -25.75 0.51
CA GLN A 28 1.91 -25.30 1.02
C GLN A 28 1.25 -24.22 0.15
N LEU A 29 1.94 -23.68 -0.85
CA LEU A 29 1.44 -22.67 -1.79
C LEU A 29 0.90 -23.30 -3.08
N LEU A 30 0.82 -24.63 -3.14
CA LEU A 30 0.23 -25.38 -4.23
C LEU A 30 -1.10 -26.01 -3.80
N ARG A 31 -2.09 -26.02 -4.69
CA ARG A 31 -3.36 -26.71 -4.47
C ARG A 31 -3.32 -28.09 -5.13
N LEU A 32 -2.96 -29.11 -4.36
CA LEU A 32 -2.88 -30.50 -4.86
C LEU A 32 -4.21 -31.25 -4.67
N VAL A 33 -4.41 -32.30 -5.46
CA VAL A 33 -5.55 -33.23 -5.34
C VAL A 33 -5.47 -33.97 -4.01
N LEU A 34 -6.50 -33.84 -3.18
CA LEU A 34 -6.62 -34.54 -1.89
C LEU A 34 -7.14 -35.97 -2.04
N ASP A 35 -8.07 -36.17 -2.96
CA ASP A 35 -8.68 -37.48 -3.23
C ASP A 35 -9.24 -37.52 -4.66
N GLU A 36 -9.41 -38.72 -5.22
CA GLU A 36 -10.07 -38.94 -6.51
C GLU A 36 -11.08 -40.08 -6.42
N PHE A 37 -12.25 -39.89 -7.03
CA PHE A 37 -13.29 -40.92 -7.08
C PHE A 37 -14.12 -40.78 -8.36
N GLN A 38 -14.99 -41.75 -8.63
CA GLN A 38 -15.86 -41.75 -9.80
C GLN A 38 -17.32 -41.69 -9.38
N ILE A 39 -18.11 -40.89 -10.09
CA ILE A 39 -19.57 -40.84 -9.92
C ILE A 39 -20.21 -41.34 -11.22
N GLU A 40 -21.16 -42.27 -11.11
CA GLU A 40 -22.01 -42.67 -12.23
C GLU A 40 -23.14 -41.65 -12.43
N GLY A 41 -23.17 -41.04 -13.60
CA GLY A 41 -24.21 -40.11 -14.02
C GLY A 41 -25.04 -40.65 -15.19
N PRO A 42 -26.13 -39.95 -15.56
CA PRO A 42 -27.01 -40.35 -16.65
C PRO A 42 -26.33 -40.45 -18.03
N GLN A 43 -25.15 -39.83 -18.20
CA GLN A 43 -24.40 -39.78 -19.45
C GLN A 43 -23.04 -40.51 -19.36
N GLY A 44 -22.83 -41.32 -18.32
CA GLY A 44 -21.62 -42.11 -18.13
C GLY A 44 -20.92 -41.85 -16.81
N THR A 45 -19.71 -42.38 -16.69
CA THR A 45 -18.89 -42.27 -15.49
C THR A 45 -18.05 -40.99 -15.54
N HIS A 46 -18.10 -40.20 -14.47
CA HIS A 46 -17.36 -38.95 -14.33
C HIS A 46 -16.27 -39.09 -13.26
N GLN A 47 -15.03 -38.75 -13.60
CA GLN A 47 -13.96 -38.65 -12.61
C GLN A 47 -14.10 -37.33 -11.83
N CYS A 48 -14.05 -37.43 -10.51
CA CYS A 48 -14.18 -36.32 -9.57
C CYS A 48 -12.89 -36.17 -8.78
N LEU A 49 -12.39 -34.95 -8.72
CA LEU A 49 -11.20 -34.59 -7.95
C LEU A 49 -11.62 -33.76 -6.75
N LEU A 50 -11.13 -34.14 -5.57
CA LEU A 50 -11.33 -33.42 -4.33
C LEU A 50 -10.14 -32.49 -4.07
N PHE A 51 -10.43 -31.24 -3.75
CA PHE A 51 -9.40 -30.24 -3.44
C PHE A 51 -9.73 -29.51 -2.14
N ALA A 52 -8.70 -29.01 -1.46
CA ALA A 52 -8.88 -28.02 -0.41
C ALA A 52 -9.62 -26.80 -0.99
N PRO A 53 -10.64 -26.26 -0.31
CA PRO A 53 -11.43 -25.17 -0.87
C PRO A 53 -10.63 -23.86 -0.80
N LEU A 54 -10.66 -23.10 -1.90
CA LEU A 54 -9.96 -21.82 -2.04
C LEU A 54 -10.94 -20.71 -2.44
N GLY A 55 -10.48 -19.46 -2.33
CA GLY A 55 -11.22 -18.28 -2.72
C GLY A 55 -11.29 -18.05 -4.22
N MET A 56 -11.59 -16.80 -4.58
CA MET A 56 -11.65 -16.39 -5.98
C MET A 56 -10.26 -16.35 -6.64
N SER A 57 -10.25 -16.41 -7.97
CA SER A 57 -9.03 -16.21 -8.75
C SER A 57 -8.56 -14.77 -8.71
N PHE A 58 -7.25 -14.55 -8.92
CA PHE A 58 -6.67 -13.22 -8.99
C PHE A 58 -7.24 -12.38 -10.15
N THR A 59 -7.70 -13.01 -11.24
CA THR A 59 -8.51 -12.34 -12.28
C THR A 59 -9.78 -11.71 -11.70
N LYS A 60 -10.50 -12.45 -10.85
CA LYS A 60 -11.72 -11.94 -10.21
C LYS A 60 -11.39 -10.92 -9.12
N PHE A 61 -10.32 -11.16 -8.36
CA PHE A 61 -9.88 -10.30 -7.28
C PHE A 61 -9.46 -8.92 -7.78
N ARG A 62 -8.65 -8.85 -8.85
CA ARG A 62 -8.22 -7.56 -9.43
C ARG A 62 -9.42 -6.75 -9.96
N ASN A 63 -10.47 -7.41 -10.46
CA ASN A 63 -11.68 -6.73 -10.95
C ASN A 63 -12.49 -6.05 -9.83
N LEU A 64 -12.13 -6.26 -8.56
CA LEU A 64 -12.73 -5.55 -7.42
C LEU A 64 -12.12 -4.16 -7.21
N PHE A 65 -10.97 -3.86 -7.82
CA PHE A 65 -10.31 -2.57 -7.73
C PHE A 65 -10.77 -1.65 -8.87
N PRO A 66 -10.92 -0.33 -8.64
CA PRO A 66 -11.40 0.62 -9.65
C PRO A 66 -10.60 0.58 -10.97
N ASP A 67 -9.27 0.54 -10.86
CA ASP A 67 -8.35 0.53 -12.00
C ASP A 67 -8.01 -0.89 -12.47
N ARG A 68 -8.61 -1.91 -11.85
CA ARG A 68 -8.31 -3.34 -12.06
C ARG A 68 -6.85 -3.75 -11.80
N GLY A 69 -6.06 -2.87 -11.19
CA GLY A 69 -4.69 -3.10 -10.74
C GLY A 69 -4.57 -3.29 -9.24
N LEU A 70 -3.54 -4.02 -8.82
CA LEU A 70 -3.11 -4.20 -7.44
C LEU A 70 -2.06 -3.13 -7.11
N ASP A 71 -2.10 -2.63 -5.87
CA ASP A 71 -1.05 -1.73 -5.42
C ASP A 71 0.30 -2.46 -5.32
N LYS A 72 1.38 -1.68 -5.38
CA LYS A 72 2.75 -2.20 -5.39
C LYS A 72 3.06 -3.16 -4.24
N VAL A 73 2.56 -2.89 -3.03
CA VAL A 73 2.88 -3.69 -1.85
C VAL A 73 2.20 -5.05 -1.93
N LEU A 74 0.90 -5.05 -2.25
CA LEU A 74 0.12 -6.27 -2.42
C LEU A 74 0.65 -7.13 -3.57
N LEU A 75 1.05 -6.50 -4.67
CA LEU A 75 1.68 -7.18 -5.79
C LEU A 75 3.01 -7.82 -5.38
N GLN A 76 3.90 -7.09 -4.69
CA GLN A 76 5.18 -7.63 -4.24
C GLN A 76 5.00 -8.84 -3.32
N GLN A 77 4.07 -8.79 -2.38
CA GLN A 77 3.75 -9.92 -1.50
C GLN A 77 3.19 -11.12 -2.27
N THR A 78 2.29 -10.87 -3.21
CA THR A 78 1.72 -11.91 -4.08
C THR A 78 2.82 -12.61 -4.88
N LEU A 79 3.72 -11.83 -5.50
CA LEU A 79 4.81 -12.37 -6.31
C LEU A 79 5.81 -13.17 -5.49
N GLN A 80 6.11 -12.75 -4.27
CA GLN A 80 6.98 -13.51 -3.37
C GLN A 80 6.42 -14.91 -3.10
N LEU A 81 5.11 -15.02 -2.86
CA LEU A 81 4.45 -16.31 -2.63
C LEU A 81 4.41 -17.16 -3.90
N VAL A 82 4.07 -16.57 -5.05
CA VAL A 82 4.07 -17.29 -6.34
C VAL A 82 5.46 -17.82 -6.67
N LEU A 83 6.49 -16.99 -6.54
CA LEU A 83 7.88 -17.40 -6.81
C LEU A 83 8.34 -18.49 -5.84
N LEU A 84 7.90 -18.47 -4.58
CA LEU A 84 8.22 -19.52 -3.62
C LEU A 84 7.54 -20.85 -3.95
N GLY A 85 6.31 -20.82 -4.44
CA GLY A 85 5.61 -22.00 -4.96
C GLY A 85 6.26 -22.56 -6.23
N LEU A 86 6.64 -21.68 -7.16
CA LEU A 86 7.36 -22.06 -8.38
C LEU A 86 8.75 -22.63 -8.09
N ASP A 87 9.47 -22.08 -7.12
CA ASP A 87 10.78 -22.61 -6.69
C ASP A 87 10.66 -24.08 -6.26
N PHE A 88 9.62 -24.42 -5.49
CA PHE A 88 9.33 -25.82 -5.15
C PHE A 88 9.01 -26.67 -6.38
N LEU A 89 8.12 -26.20 -7.25
CA LEU A 89 7.74 -26.93 -8.48
C LEU A 89 8.96 -27.19 -9.37
N HIS A 90 9.78 -26.17 -9.59
CA HIS A 90 10.94 -26.25 -10.48
C HIS A 90 12.05 -27.12 -9.87
N GLN A 91 12.27 -27.07 -8.55
CA GLN A 91 13.17 -28.01 -7.86
C GLN A 91 12.67 -29.46 -7.91
N ALA A 92 11.35 -29.65 -7.96
CA ALA A 92 10.72 -30.95 -8.19
C ALA A 92 10.76 -31.40 -9.66
N GLY A 93 11.28 -30.57 -10.57
CA GLY A 93 11.29 -30.85 -12.02
C GLY A 93 9.91 -30.77 -12.65
N VAL A 94 8.99 -29.97 -12.10
CA VAL A 94 7.65 -29.73 -12.63
C VAL A 94 7.56 -28.33 -13.22
N VAL A 95 7.11 -28.24 -14.47
CA VAL A 95 6.78 -26.98 -15.16
C VAL A 95 5.26 -26.82 -15.18
N HIS A 96 4.74 -25.69 -14.72
CA HIS A 96 3.29 -25.47 -14.62
C HIS A 96 2.65 -25.30 -15.99
N THR A 97 3.30 -24.57 -16.92
CA THR A 97 2.89 -24.28 -18.30
C THR A 97 1.64 -23.41 -18.47
N ASP A 98 0.71 -23.37 -17.51
CA ASP A 98 -0.49 -22.54 -17.56
C ASP A 98 -0.59 -21.53 -16.40
N LEU A 99 0.50 -20.79 -16.13
CA LEU A 99 0.48 -19.82 -15.05
C LEU A 99 -0.17 -18.50 -15.50
N SER A 100 -1.27 -18.12 -14.85
CA SER A 100 -1.98 -16.86 -15.09
C SER A 100 -2.80 -16.45 -13.86
N PRO A 101 -3.35 -15.21 -13.80
CA PRO A 101 -4.25 -14.79 -12.72
C PRO A 101 -5.52 -15.65 -12.56
N ASN A 102 -5.88 -16.49 -13.53
CA ASN A 102 -6.99 -17.43 -13.40
C ASN A 102 -6.62 -18.64 -12.53
N ASN A 103 -5.36 -19.07 -12.61
CA ASN A 103 -4.81 -20.25 -11.94
C ASN A 103 -4.05 -19.89 -10.66
N LEU A 104 -4.14 -18.62 -10.26
CA LEU A 104 -3.77 -18.14 -8.93
C LEU A 104 -5.05 -17.87 -8.14
N LEU A 105 -5.28 -18.60 -7.06
CA LEU A 105 -6.45 -18.44 -6.19
C LEU A 105 -6.05 -17.82 -4.86
N LEU A 106 -6.96 -17.06 -4.24
CA LEU A 106 -6.80 -16.59 -2.87
C LEU A 106 -6.92 -17.76 -1.89
N GLY A 107 -5.94 -17.87 -1.00
CA GLY A 107 -5.98 -18.79 0.13
C GLY A 107 -7.15 -18.52 1.06
N VAL A 108 -7.36 -19.46 1.99
CA VAL A 108 -8.43 -19.37 2.99
C VAL A 108 -7.86 -19.69 4.37
N GLN A 109 -8.03 -18.76 5.30
CA GLN A 109 -7.63 -18.89 6.70
C GLN A 109 -8.77 -19.42 7.58
N ASN A 110 -10.03 -19.15 7.23
CA ASN A 110 -11.22 -19.56 7.98
C ASN A 110 -12.35 -20.04 7.06
N SER A 111 -13.17 -20.99 7.54
CA SER A 111 -14.29 -21.57 6.79
C SER A 111 -15.52 -20.64 6.68
N SER A 112 -15.53 -19.50 7.36
CA SER A 112 -16.67 -18.57 7.44
C SER A 112 -17.19 -18.14 6.07
N ALA A 113 -16.29 -17.92 5.11
CA ALA A 113 -16.64 -17.59 3.72
C ALA A 113 -17.48 -18.69 3.04
N PHE A 114 -17.21 -19.96 3.35
CA PHE A 114 -17.94 -21.11 2.81
C PHE A 114 -19.27 -21.33 3.54
N GLU A 115 -19.28 -21.15 4.87
CA GLU A 115 -20.51 -21.19 5.68
C GLU A 115 -21.50 -20.11 5.25
N GLU A 116 -21.01 -18.90 4.93
CA GLU A 116 -21.84 -17.82 4.37
C GLU A 116 -22.41 -18.21 3.00
N ILE A 117 -21.62 -18.83 2.13
CA ILE A 117 -22.08 -19.33 0.83
C ILE A 117 -23.17 -20.39 1.00
N GLU A 118 -22.96 -21.37 1.87
CA GLU A 118 -23.90 -22.45 2.15
C GLU A 118 -25.22 -21.90 2.68
N ARG A 119 -25.16 -21.03 3.70
CA ARG A 119 -26.33 -20.39 4.28
C ARG A 119 -27.11 -19.59 3.25
N LEU A 120 -26.42 -18.80 2.42
CA LEU A 120 -27.07 -18.01 1.37
C LEU A 120 -27.67 -18.89 0.26
N GLU A 121 -27.08 -20.04 -0.04
CA GLU A 121 -27.65 -20.97 -1.02
C GLU A 121 -28.91 -21.66 -0.49
N LEU A 122 -28.98 -21.92 0.82
CA LEU A 122 -30.17 -22.45 1.48
C LEU A 122 -31.30 -21.41 1.56
N GLU A 123 -30.97 -20.17 1.98
CA GLU A 123 -31.94 -19.09 2.14
C GLU A 123 -32.42 -18.51 0.81
N GLN A 124 -31.51 -18.39 -0.16
CA GLN A 124 -31.77 -17.81 -1.48
C GLN A 124 -31.06 -18.62 -2.58
N PRO A 125 -31.65 -19.74 -3.04
CA PRO A 125 -31.02 -20.60 -4.04
C PRO A 125 -30.62 -19.85 -5.31
N CYS A 126 -29.47 -20.20 -5.90
CA CYS A 126 -29.01 -19.60 -7.14
C CYS A 126 -30.01 -19.83 -8.28
N ASP A 127 -30.08 -18.85 -9.19
CA ASP A 127 -30.81 -18.99 -10.45
C ASP A 127 -30.40 -20.29 -11.14
N ARG A 128 -31.39 -21.09 -11.57
CA ARG A 128 -31.14 -22.36 -12.25
C ARG A 128 -32.07 -22.54 -13.44
N LYS A 129 -31.51 -23.09 -14.51
CA LYS A 129 -32.23 -23.48 -15.71
C LYS A 129 -32.42 -24.99 -15.71
N THR A 130 -33.68 -25.42 -15.60
CA THR A 130 -34.04 -26.84 -15.69
C THR A 130 -34.27 -27.21 -17.16
N LEU A 131 -33.53 -28.22 -17.62
CA LEU A 131 -33.71 -28.87 -18.92
C LEU A 131 -34.26 -30.29 -18.70
N ALA A 132 -34.61 -31.00 -19.78
CA ALA A 132 -35.14 -32.37 -19.69
C ALA A 132 -34.11 -33.37 -19.11
N ASP A 133 -32.82 -33.14 -19.34
CA ASP A 133 -31.72 -34.05 -18.98
C ASP A 133 -30.83 -33.54 -17.82
N ARG A 134 -30.88 -32.24 -17.50
CA ARG A 134 -30.00 -31.62 -16.50
C ARG A 134 -30.52 -30.31 -15.92
N VAL A 135 -29.97 -29.92 -14.78
CA VAL A 135 -30.16 -28.59 -14.19
C VAL A 135 -28.85 -27.81 -14.29
N ILE A 136 -28.91 -26.61 -14.86
CA ILE A 136 -27.76 -25.71 -14.94
C ILE A 136 -27.91 -24.65 -13.86
N TYR A 137 -26.98 -24.63 -12.91
CA TYR A 137 -26.95 -23.66 -11.81
C TYR A 137 -26.06 -22.48 -12.19
N ARG A 138 -26.53 -21.27 -11.93
CA ARG A 138 -25.67 -20.08 -11.98
C ARG A 138 -24.71 -20.14 -10.81
N SER A 139 -23.40 -20.12 -11.06
CA SER A 139 -22.41 -20.16 -9.98
C SER A 139 -22.53 -18.93 -9.08
N ARG A 140 -22.62 -19.15 -7.76
CA ARG A 140 -22.56 -18.07 -6.76
C ARG A 140 -21.20 -17.39 -6.81
N ARG A 141 -21.19 -16.07 -6.58
CA ARG A 141 -19.93 -15.33 -6.46
C ARG A 141 -19.22 -15.72 -5.17
N MET A 142 -17.98 -16.17 -5.30
CA MET A 142 -17.08 -16.40 -4.16
C MET A 142 -16.78 -15.05 -3.47
N PRO A 143 -16.92 -14.90 -2.15
CA PRO A 143 -16.47 -13.71 -1.43
C PRO A 143 -14.93 -13.65 -1.43
N ILE A 144 -14.38 -12.49 -1.04
CA ILE A 144 -12.94 -12.37 -0.82
C ILE A 144 -12.59 -13.22 0.41
N THR A 145 -11.62 -14.11 0.25
CA THR A 145 -11.06 -14.89 1.33
C THR A 145 -9.68 -14.35 1.69
N PHE A 146 -9.29 -14.54 2.95
CA PHE A 146 -7.99 -14.10 3.43
C PHE A 146 -7.08 -15.33 3.52
N GLY A 147 -5.93 -15.29 2.86
CA GLY A 147 -4.95 -16.37 2.86
C GLY A 147 -3.88 -16.15 1.78
N PRO A 148 -2.80 -16.94 1.81
CA PRO A 148 -1.70 -16.79 0.86
C PRO A 148 -2.19 -17.07 -0.57
N ALA A 149 -1.56 -16.43 -1.56
CA ALA A 149 -1.82 -16.75 -2.96
C ALA A 149 -1.37 -18.20 -3.24
N THR A 150 -2.25 -19.00 -3.85
CA THR A 150 -2.03 -20.44 -4.08
C THR A 150 -2.09 -20.76 -5.56
N ILE A 151 -1.04 -21.41 -6.07
CA ILE A 151 -0.93 -21.90 -7.45
C ILE A 151 -1.82 -23.14 -7.60
N CYS A 152 -2.63 -23.16 -8.65
CA CYS A 152 -3.65 -24.17 -8.91
C CYS A 152 -3.63 -24.59 -10.38
N ASP A 153 -4.32 -25.70 -10.69
CA ASP A 153 -4.50 -26.24 -12.04
C ASP A 153 -3.19 -26.76 -12.67
N PHE A 154 -2.88 -28.01 -12.32
CA PHE A 154 -1.73 -28.75 -12.83
C PHE A 154 -2.09 -29.61 -14.06
N GLY A 155 -3.25 -29.39 -14.69
CA GLY A 155 -3.77 -30.25 -15.75
C GLY A 155 -2.90 -30.21 -17.00
N ALA A 156 -2.25 -29.07 -17.24
CA ALA A 156 -1.30 -28.89 -18.34
C ALA A 156 0.18 -29.11 -17.92
N ALA A 157 0.45 -29.25 -16.61
CA ALA A 157 1.82 -29.30 -16.09
C ALA A 157 2.62 -30.48 -16.63
N LYS A 158 3.94 -30.31 -16.76
CA LYS A 158 4.87 -31.30 -17.29
C LYS A 158 5.97 -31.62 -16.30
N ILE A 159 6.27 -32.90 -16.14
CA ILE A 159 7.37 -33.40 -15.30
C ILE A 159 8.58 -33.69 -16.19
N GLY A 160 9.74 -33.13 -15.84
CA GLY A 160 11.01 -33.27 -16.55
C GLY A 160 11.67 -31.91 -16.82
N ASP A 161 12.97 -31.94 -17.13
CA ASP A 161 13.77 -30.71 -17.27
C ASP A 161 13.57 -30.00 -18.61
N LYS A 162 13.26 -30.75 -19.67
CA LYS A 162 13.21 -30.26 -21.06
C LYS A 162 12.04 -30.87 -21.81
N HIS A 163 11.35 -30.03 -22.57
CA HIS A 163 10.14 -30.39 -23.29
C HIS A 163 10.09 -29.71 -24.67
N THR A 164 9.19 -30.20 -25.52
CA THR A 164 8.89 -29.64 -26.84
C THR A 164 7.38 -29.60 -27.05
N GLY A 165 6.92 -28.73 -27.96
CA GLY A 165 5.50 -28.61 -28.31
C GLY A 165 4.89 -27.29 -27.87
N ASP A 166 3.68 -27.02 -28.34
CA ASP A 166 2.95 -25.78 -28.07
C ASP A 166 2.17 -25.89 -26.75
N VAL A 167 2.62 -25.12 -25.77
CA VAL A 167 2.05 -25.03 -24.42
C VAL A 167 1.80 -23.58 -24.06
N MET A 168 1.18 -23.31 -22.91
CA MET A 168 0.77 -21.97 -22.45
C MET A 168 -0.38 -21.35 -23.28
N PRO A 169 -1.35 -20.71 -22.63
CA PRO A 169 -2.48 -20.12 -23.35
C PRO A 169 -2.19 -18.72 -23.88
N GLY A 170 -2.61 -18.47 -25.13
CA GLY A 170 -2.89 -17.14 -25.65
C GLY A 170 -1.74 -16.14 -25.51
N VAL A 171 -2.00 -15.06 -24.77
CA VAL A 171 -1.11 -13.90 -24.56
C VAL A 171 0.04 -14.17 -23.59
N TYR A 172 0.04 -15.30 -22.88
CA TYR A 172 1.11 -15.66 -21.94
C TYR A 172 2.26 -16.43 -22.58
N ARG A 173 2.11 -16.87 -23.85
CA ARG A 173 3.12 -17.68 -24.55
C ARG A 173 4.48 -16.99 -24.59
N ALA A 174 5.51 -17.73 -24.17
CA ALA A 174 6.91 -17.31 -24.25
C ALA A 174 7.43 -17.33 -25.69
N PRO A 175 8.45 -16.54 -26.04
CA PRO A 175 8.98 -16.49 -27.40
C PRO A 175 9.52 -17.86 -27.86
N GLU A 176 10.15 -18.64 -27.00
CA GLU A 176 10.61 -20.00 -27.31
C GLU A 176 9.46 -20.95 -27.69
N ILE A 177 8.27 -20.77 -27.11
CA ILE A 177 7.07 -21.54 -27.47
C ILE A 177 6.58 -21.12 -28.85
N ILE A 178 6.42 -19.81 -29.08
CA ILE A 178 5.94 -19.29 -30.38
C ILE A 178 6.89 -19.72 -31.50
N LEU A 179 8.20 -19.76 -31.22
CA LEU A 179 9.24 -20.17 -32.17
C LEU A 179 9.47 -21.68 -32.23
N GLY A 180 8.67 -22.50 -31.53
CA GLY A 180 8.75 -23.96 -31.59
C GLY A 180 10.09 -24.54 -31.14
N MET A 181 10.74 -23.90 -30.17
CA MET A 181 12.01 -24.36 -29.59
C MET A 181 11.77 -25.40 -28.47
N GLU A 182 12.84 -26.10 -28.08
CA GLU A 182 12.87 -26.81 -26.80
C GLU A 182 12.80 -25.79 -25.65
N TRP A 183 12.01 -26.10 -24.63
CA TRP A 183 11.71 -25.24 -23.50
C TRP A 183 11.84 -25.98 -22.17
N ASP A 184 12.00 -25.20 -21.09
CA ASP A 184 12.19 -25.66 -19.72
C ASP A 184 11.29 -24.86 -18.75
N SER A 185 11.55 -24.93 -17.45
CA SER A 185 10.76 -24.23 -16.44
C SER A 185 10.73 -22.70 -16.55
N LYS A 186 11.61 -22.10 -17.38
CA LYS A 186 11.67 -20.64 -17.55
C LYS A 186 10.47 -20.05 -18.26
N ILE A 187 9.68 -20.86 -18.96
CA ILE A 187 8.42 -20.40 -19.54
C ILE A 187 7.41 -19.97 -18.45
N ASP A 188 7.46 -20.58 -17.26
CA ASP A 188 6.62 -20.14 -16.13
C ASP A 188 7.07 -18.76 -15.62
N ILE A 189 8.38 -18.51 -15.60
CA ILE A 189 8.95 -17.22 -15.17
C ILE A 189 8.58 -16.13 -16.18
N TRP A 190 8.54 -16.46 -17.47
CA TRP A 190 7.98 -15.56 -18.50
C TRP A 190 6.52 -15.22 -18.21
N SER A 191 5.68 -16.23 -17.95
CA SER A 191 4.28 -16.04 -17.56
C SER A 191 4.13 -15.17 -16.32
N VAL A 192 5.00 -15.33 -15.30
CA VAL A 192 5.02 -14.43 -14.14
C VAL A 192 5.26 -12.99 -14.59
N GLY A 193 6.24 -12.74 -15.46
CA GLY A 193 6.53 -11.40 -15.99
C GLY A 193 5.34 -10.74 -16.68
N VAL A 194 4.64 -11.48 -17.54
CA VAL A 194 3.39 -11.01 -18.18
C VAL A 194 2.29 -10.78 -17.14
N MET A 195 2.16 -11.70 -16.19
CA MET A 195 1.16 -11.63 -15.12
C MET A 195 1.37 -10.42 -14.20
N VAL A 196 2.61 -10.01 -13.93
CA VAL A 196 2.92 -8.82 -13.11
C VAL A 196 2.27 -7.58 -13.71
N TRP A 197 2.37 -7.39 -15.02
CA TRP A 197 1.75 -6.26 -15.71
C TRP A 197 0.23 -6.33 -15.62
N ASP A 198 -0.33 -7.51 -15.88
CA ASP A 198 -1.76 -7.77 -15.77
C ASP A 198 -2.31 -7.45 -14.37
N LEU A 199 -1.54 -7.74 -13.33
CA LEU A 199 -1.93 -7.46 -11.96
C LEU A 199 -1.66 -6.01 -11.57
N PHE A 200 -0.68 -5.31 -12.15
CA PHE A 200 -0.32 -3.96 -11.75
C PHE A 200 -1.09 -2.87 -12.50
N GLU A 201 -1.11 -2.92 -13.83
CA GLU A 201 -1.68 -1.88 -14.70
C GLU A 201 -3.17 -2.11 -15.00
N GLY A 202 -3.73 -3.25 -14.59
CA GLY A 202 -5.13 -3.61 -14.82
C GLY A 202 -5.52 -3.91 -16.28
N GLY A 203 -4.56 -3.86 -17.20
CA GLY A 203 -4.67 -4.19 -18.62
C GLY A 203 -3.84 -5.40 -19.03
N ARG A 204 -3.78 -5.75 -20.32
CA ARG A 204 -2.89 -6.81 -20.84
C ARG A 204 -1.55 -6.22 -21.25
N LEU A 205 -0.44 -6.94 -21.02
CA LEU A 205 0.88 -6.54 -21.54
C LEU A 205 0.94 -6.69 -23.06
N PHE A 206 0.46 -7.83 -23.55
CA PHE A 206 0.36 -8.17 -24.97
C PHE A 206 -1.10 -8.45 -25.33
N HIS A 207 -1.53 -7.95 -26.49
CA HIS A 207 -2.83 -8.28 -27.06
C HIS A 207 -2.75 -9.52 -27.93
N ALA A 208 -1.61 -9.72 -28.62
CA ALA A 208 -1.29 -10.89 -29.43
C ALA A 208 -2.40 -11.27 -30.42
N ALA A 209 -3.17 -10.29 -30.91
CA ALA A 209 -4.37 -10.56 -31.69
C ALA A 209 -4.46 -9.71 -32.95
N LYS A 210 -4.82 -10.36 -34.06
CA LYS A 210 -5.12 -9.76 -35.36
C LYS A 210 -6.53 -10.18 -35.76
N ASP A 211 -7.38 -9.20 -36.06
CA ASP A 211 -8.81 -9.42 -36.36
C ASP A 211 -9.56 -10.25 -35.28
N GLY A 212 -9.15 -10.10 -34.02
CA GLY A 212 -9.73 -10.79 -32.87
C GLY A 212 -9.30 -12.25 -32.69
N GLN A 213 -8.38 -12.76 -33.52
CA GLN A 213 -7.77 -14.08 -33.38
C GLN A 213 -6.34 -13.97 -32.88
N LEU A 214 -5.90 -14.97 -32.11
CA LEU A 214 -4.53 -15.06 -31.62
C LEU A 214 -3.57 -15.18 -32.82
N ASP A 215 -2.55 -14.33 -32.86
CA ASP A 215 -1.63 -14.21 -33.99
C ASP A 215 -0.18 -14.13 -33.48
N ASP A 216 0.62 -15.13 -33.87
CA ASP A 216 2.02 -15.27 -33.44
C ASP A 216 2.90 -14.10 -33.94
N GLU A 217 2.64 -13.61 -35.16
CA GLU A 217 3.39 -12.51 -35.77
C GLU A 217 3.16 -11.20 -35.00
N GLN A 218 1.89 -10.89 -34.72
CA GLN A 218 1.50 -9.73 -33.92
C GLN A 218 2.07 -9.81 -32.51
N HIS A 219 2.05 -11.00 -31.89
CA HIS A 219 2.60 -11.19 -30.55
C HIS A 219 4.11 -10.91 -30.50
N LEU A 220 4.88 -11.48 -31.43
CA LEU A 220 6.32 -11.23 -31.53
C LEU A 220 6.64 -9.77 -31.86
N ALA A 221 5.84 -9.12 -32.70
CA ALA A 221 5.99 -7.70 -33.01
C ALA A 221 5.77 -6.82 -31.77
N GLU A 222 4.76 -7.13 -30.93
CA GLU A 222 4.54 -6.43 -29.66
C GLU A 222 5.71 -6.64 -28.69
N MET A 223 6.22 -7.86 -28.57
CA MET A 223 7.42 -8.16 -27.77
C MET A 223 8.62 -7.34 -28.24
N VAL A 224 8.89 -7.27 -29.55
CA VAL A 224 9.99 -6.50 -30.11
C VAL A 224 9.82 -5.00 -29.92
N SER A 225 8.59 -4.49 -30.05
CA SER A 225 8.30 -3.07 -29.81
C SER A 225 8.62 -2.65 -28.37
N LEU A 226 8.48 -3.58 -27.43
CA LEU A 226 8.65 -3.36 -26.00
C LEU A 226 10.10 -3.57 -25.54
N MET A 227 10.72 -4.67 -25.95
CA MET A 227 12.01 -5.16 -25.44
C MET A 227 13.16 -4.97 -26.43
N GLY A 228 12.88 -4.53 -27.66
CA GLY A 228 13.84 -4.49 -28.75
C GLY A 228 13.99 -5.84 -29.46
N LEU A 229 14.91 -5.90 -30.42
CA LEU A 229 15.14 -7.11 -31.22
C LEU A 229 15.66 -8.27 -30.33
N PRO A 230 15.18 -9.50 -30.56
CA PRO A 230 15.69 -10.66 -29.85
C PRO A 230 17.17 -10.88 -30.19
N PRO A 231 17.98 -11.40 -29.24
CA PRO A 231 19.38 -11.70 -29.51
C PRO A 231 19.54 -12.69 -30.68
N ALA A 232 20.52 -12.47 -31.56
CA ALA A 232 20.77 -13.36 -32.72
C ALA A 232 20.91 -14.84 -32.34
N LYS A 233 21.61 -15.12 -31.22
CA LYS A 233 21.75 -16.48 -30.66
C LYS A 233 20.41 -17.14 -30.30
N LEU A 234 19.37 -16.37 -29.99
CA LEU A 234 18.03 -16.90 -29.76
C LEU A 234 17.41 -17.31 -31.09
N LEU A 235 17.49 -16.43 -32.11
CA LEU A 235 16.92 -16.67 -33.44
C LEU A 235 17.58 -17.87 -34.14
N GLU A 236 18.90 -18.03 -34.01
CA GLU A 236 19.66 -19.15 -34.58
C GLU A 236 19.21 -20.52 -34.05
N ARG A 237 18.55 -20.58 -32.89
CA ARG A 237 18.07 -21.83 -32.28
C ARG A 237 16.76 -22.34 -32.88
N SER A 238 16.07 -21.56 -33.72
CA SER A 238 14.80 -21.96 -34.33
C SER A 238 14.79 -21.77 -35.83
N GLU A 239 14.42 -22.82 -36.55
CA GLU A 239 14.13 -22.71 -37.99
C GLU A 239 12.87 -21.88 -38.25
N LYS A 240 11.88 -21.92 -37.34
CA LYS A 240 10.64 -21.13 -37.40
C LYS A 240 10.92 -19.62 -37.29
N ALA A 241 12.03 -19.22 -36.65
CA ALA A 241 12.43 -17.81 -36.59
C ALA A 241 12.62 -17.17 -37.98
N ARG A 242 13.02 -17.95 -39.00
CA ARG A 242 13.18 -17.46 -40.38
C ARG A 242 11.86 -17.03 -41.04
N GLN A 243 10.72 -17.40 -40.46
CA GLN A 243 9.40 -16.94 -40.92
C GLN A 243 9.14 -15.47 -40.54
N TYR A 244 9.85 -14.96 -39.53
CA TYR A 244 9.60 -13.63 -38.96
C TYR A 244 10.78 -12.66 -39.13
N TRP A 245 12.02 -13.15 -39.18
CA TRP A 245 13.25 -12.32 -39.33
C TRP A 245 14.09 -12.70 -40.56
N ASP A 246 14.67 -11.69 -41.23
CA ASP A 246 15.58 -11.86 -42.35
C ASP A 246 17.06 -12.02 -41.94
N ALA A 247 17.94 -12.27 -42.92
CA ALA A 247 19.35 -12.59 -42.72
C ALA A 247 20.18 -11.44 -42.10
N GLU A 248 19.66 -10.20 -42.05
CA GLU A 248 20.31 -9.05 -41.40
C GLU A 248 19.77 -8.79 -39.97
N ALA A 249 18.96 -9.72 -39.42
CA ALA A 249 18.24 -9.57 -38.15
C ALA A 249 17.26 -8.38 -38.13
N GLY A 250 16.90 -7.86 -39.31
CA GLY A 250 15.77 -6.95 -39.49
C GLY A 250 14.47 -7.74 -39.37
N LEU A 251 13.47 -7.15 -38.70
CA LEU A 251 12.11 -7.69 -38.80
C LEU A 251 11.68 -7.61 -40.26
N THR A 252 11.23 -8.72 -40.84
CA THR A 252 10.83 -8.80 -42.26
C THR A 252 9.47 -8.12 -42.48
N MET A 253 9.46 -6.80 -42.30
CA MET A 253 8.50 -5.81 -42.82
C MET A 253 7.06 -5.70 -42.26
N GLN A 254 6.63 -4.43 -42.31
CA GLN A 254 5.27 -3.89 -42.52
C GLN A 254 4.20 -3.79 -41.39
N LEU A 255 4.53 -3.82 -40.09
CA LEU A 255 3.58 -3.34 -39.05
C LEU A 255 4.20 -2.43 -37.95
N ALA A 256 5.52 -2.27 -37.92
CA ALA A 256 6.25 -1.57 -36.84
C ALA A 256 6.06 -0.03 -36.74
N ARG A 257 5.11 0.59 -37.49
CA ARG A 257 4.86 2.04 -37.43
C ARG A 257 3.57 2.47 -36.72
N ARG A 258 2.82 1.55 -36.10
CA ARG A 258 1.53 1.90 -35.44
C ARG A 258 1.34 1.48 -33.98
N ALA A 259 2.30 0.81 -33.34
CA ALA A 259 2.21 0.52 -31.91
C ALA A 259 2.88 1.66 -31.10
N VAL A 260 2.08 2.60 -30.60
CA VAL A 260 2.53 3.58 -29.60
C VAL A 260 2.59 2.86 -28.26
N ALA A 261 3.79 2.69 -27.70
CA ALA A 261 3.95 2.18 -26.34
C ALA A 261 3.35 3.18 -25.32
N PRO A 262 2.59 2.73 -24.32
CA PRO A 262 2.21 3.60 -23.20
C PRO A 262 3.46 3.98 -22.40
N ALA A 263 3.59 5.28 -22.12
CA ALA A 263 4.74 5.85 -21.41
C ALA A 263 4.75 5.42 -19.93
N GLY A 264 5.49 4.35 -19.61
CA GLY A 264 5.70 3.89 -18.22
C GLY A 264 6.88 2.94 -18.01
N LEU A 265 7.67 2.66 -19.04
CA LEU A 265 8.38 1.38 -19.14
C LEU A 265 9.71 1.24 -18.37
N PHE A 266 10.25 2.28 -17.73
CA PHE A 266 11.62 2.23 -17.23
C PHE A 266 11.82 1.74 -15.78
N THR A 267 10.76 1.36 -15.06
CA THR A 267 10.88 1.10 -13.60
C THR A 267 10.59 -0.33 -13.13
N VAL A 268 10.15 -1.25 -14.01
CA VAL A 268 9.61 -2.56 -13.55
C VAL A 268 10.52 -3.77 -13.82
N PHE A 269 11.47 -3.70 -14.76
CA PHE A 269 12.34 -4.85 -15.08
C PHE A 269 13.80 -4.63 -14.67
N THR A 270 14.09 -4.80 -13.38
CA THR A 270 15.40 -5.28 -12.91
C THR A 270 15.19 -6.45 -11.96
N VAL A 271 14.87 -7.63 -12.50
CA VAL A 271 15.15 -8.89 -11.83
C VAL A 271 16.66 -9.12 -11.97
N SER A 272 17.42 -8.69 -10.97
CA SER A 272 18.83 -9.05 -10.83
C SER A 272 18.91 -10.56 -10.57
N ALA A 273 19.00 -11.34 -11.64
CA ALA A 273 19.62 -12.66 -11.59
C ALA A 273 21.10 -12.47 -11.21
N CYS A 274 21.40 -12.46 -9.92
CA CYS A 274 22.77 -12.42 -9.43
C CYS A 274 23.42 -13.76 -9.78
N ARG A 275 24.29 -13.74 -10.80
CA ARG A 275 25.16 -14.87 -11.21
C ARG A 275 26.13 -15.35 -10.10
N GLY A 276 26.11 -14.77 -8.91
CA GLY A 276 26.99 -15.14 -7.79
C GLY A 276 26.54 -16.34 -6.95
N CYS A 277 25.26 -16.74 -7.01
CA CYS A 277 24.72 -17.78 -6.11
C CYS A 277 24.76 -19.21 -6.68
N LEU A 278 25.10 -19.40 -7.97
CA LEU A 278 25.15 -20.73 -8.62
C LEU A 278 26.52 -21.42 -8.57
N ALA A 279 27.52 -20.83 -7.91
CA ALA A 279 28.87 -21.39 -7.83
C ALA A 279 29.40 -21.39 -6.40
N ARG A 280 28.93 -22.34 -5.58
CA ARG A 280 29.66 -22.87 -4.40
C ARG A 280 29.00 -24.17 -3.93
N GLN A 281 29.46 -25.28 -4.49
CA GLN A 281 29.25 -26.61 -3.91
C GLN A 281 30.24 -26.79 -2.73
N SER A 282 29.67 -26.99 -1.51
CA SER A 282 30.09 -27.84 -0.37
C SER A 282 31.53 -27.83 0.19
N PRO A 283 31.83 -28.44 1.38
CA PRO A 283 31.00 -28.79 2.54
C PRO A 283 31.58 -28.21 3.87
N GLN A 284 30.80 -28.21 4.96
CA GLN A 284 31.18 -28.70 6.31
C GLN A 284 30.18 -28.24 7.39
N LEU A 285 29.41 -29.21 7.87
CA LEU A 285 28.73 -29.21 9.17
C LEU A 285 29.73 -29.54 10.29
N PRO A 286 29.44 -29.12 11.53
CA PRO A 286 29.11 -30.09 12.58
C PRO A 286 27.82 -29.66 13.31
N GLN A 287 26.73 -30.42 13.29
CA GLN A 287 26.40 -31.51 14.24
C GLN A 287 26.80 -31.26 15.70
N LEU A 288 25.83 -30.79 16.50
CA LEU A 288 25.60 -31.30 17.85
C LEU A 288 24.13 -31.71 17.96
N LEU A 289 23.95 -33.02 18.12
CA LEU A 289 22.70 -33.78 18.16
C LEU A 289 22.14 -33.91 19.59
N LEU A 290 20.81 -33.94 19.65
CA LEU A 290 19.96 -34.88 20.41
C LEU A 290 20.17 -35.08 21.93
N HIS A 291 19.14 -34.67 22.68
CA HIS A 291 18.31 -35.44 23.65
C HIS A 291 17.76 -34.43 24.69
N GLN A 292 16.46 -34.32 24.93
CA GLN A 292 15.63 -35.35 25.54
C GLN A 292 14.15 -35.31 25.09
N ARG A 293 13.55 -36.51 25.10
CA ARG A 293 12.16 -36.84 24.74
C ARG A 293 11.16 -36.53 25.87
N ARG A 294 9.98 -36.07 25.43
CA ARG A 294 8.59 -36.33 25.89
C ARG A 294 8.14 -35.87 27.29
N ALA A 295 7.08 -35.04 27.28
CA ALA A 295 5.77 -35.41 27.82
C ALA A 295 4.65 -34.65 27.07
N PHE A 296 3.61 -35.36 26.64
CA PHE A 296 2.35 -34.79 26.20
C PHE A 296 1.61 -34.22 27.41
N SER A 297 1.11 -32.99 27.31
CA SER A 297 -0.07 -32.52 28.05
C SER A 297 -0.73 -31.41 27.23
N GLY A 298 -2.02 -31.58 26.95
CA GLY A 298 -2.78 -30.72 26.06
C GLY A 298 -2.99 -29.32 26.63
N SER A 299 -2.73 -28.31 25.79
CA SER A 299 -3.48 -27.07 25.77
C SER A 299 -3.33 -26.47 24.37
N ALA A 300 -4.46 -26.12 23.75
CA ALA A 300 -4.50 -25.48 22.44
C ALA A 300 -3.63 -24.21 22.44
N PRO A 301 -2.89 -23.90 21.35
CA PRO A 301 -2.31 -22.57 21.21
C PRO A 301 -3.48 -21.61 21.02
N ARG A 302 -3.81 -20.85 22.06
CA ARG A 302 -4.59 -19.61 21.93
C ARG A 302 -3.90 -18.77 20.87
N HIS A 303 -4.63 -18.37 19.83
CA HIS A 303 -4.17 -17.43 18.82
C HIS A 303 -3.40 -16.30 19.49
N ALA A 304 -2.11 -16.17 19.15
CA ALA A 304 -1.36 -14.99 19.51
C ALA A 304 -2.06 -13.80 18.85
N ALA A 305 -2.35 -12.77 19.65
CA ALA A 305 -2.84 -11.49 19.16
C ALA A 305 -1.94 -10.99 18.02
N PRO A 306 -2.46 -10.24 17.02
CA PRO A 306 -1.64 -9.67 15.96
C PRO A 306 -0.41 -8.98 16.57
N ASP A 307 0.76 -9.21 15.97
CA ASP A 307 2.01 -8.64 16.44
C ASP A 307 1.82 -7.13 16.67
N ARG A 308 2.06 -6.69 17.90
CA ARG A 308 1.93 -5.27 18.24
C ARG A 308 2.84 -4.47 17.30
N PRO A 309 2.38 -3.32 16.76
CA PRO A 309 3.24 -2.48 15.94
C PRO A 309 4.52 -2.15 16.71
N SER A 310 5.66 -2.19 16.01
CA SER A 310 6.98 -2.05 16.63
C SER A 310 7.02 -0.81 17.54
N PRO A 311 7.41 -0.97 18.83
CA PRO A 311 7.42 0.13 19.79
C PRO A 311 8.44 1.21 19.42
N ALA A 312 9.43 0.90 18.58
CA ALA A 312 10.40 1.86 18.07
C ALA A 312 10.61 1.68 16.57
N GLY A 313 10.88 2.77 15.86
CA GLY A 313 11.12 2.75 14.42
C GLY A 313 11.61 4.08 13.87
N LEU A 314 12.37 4.00 12.78
CA LEU A 314 12.80 5.13 11.96
C LEU A 314 12.26 4.92 10.54
N ALA A 315 11.23 5.68 10.17
CA ALA A 315 10.65 5.63 8.84
C ALA A 315 11.17 6.79 7.99
N GLU A 316 11.63 6.50 6.77
CA GLU A 316 11.77 7.53 5.75
C GLU A 316 10.39 7.84 5.15
N LEU A 317 10.07 9.13 5.03
CA LEU A 317 8.77 9.57 4.55
C LEU A 317 8.86 9.93 3.06
N ALA A 318 8.76 8.91 2.19
CA ALA A 318 8.72 9.13 0.75
C ALA A 318 7.43 9.86 0.31
N SER A 319 6.39 9.84 1.14
CA SER A 319 5.18 10.65 0.94
C SER A 319 5.38 12.15 1.21
N ARG A 320 6.53 12.60 1.73
CA ARG A 320 6.78 14.01 2.07
C ARG A 320 7.95 14.61 1.28
N ARG A 321 7.79 15.85 0.84
CA ARG A 321 8.82 16.63 0.12
C ARG A 321 8.98 18.02 0.70
N LEU A 322 10.14 18.63 0.42
CA LEU A 322 10.49 19.96 0.92
C LEU A 322 10.48 20.99 -0.21
N ILE A 323 9.93 22.16 0.10
CA ILE A 323 9.97 23.37 -0.74
C ILE A 323 10.84 24.41 -0.04
N SER A 324 11.83 24.94 -0.75
CA SER A 324 12.67 26.04 -0.30
C SER A 324 12.00 27.37 -0.62
N VAL A 325 11.91 28.27 0.35
CA VAL A 325 11.43 29.64 0.19
C VAL A 325 12.48 30.59 0.77
N SER A 326 13.18 31.33 -0.10
CA SER A 326 14.41 32.04 0.27
C SER A 326 14.46 33.46 -0.30
N GLY A 327 14.48 34.47 0.56
CA GLY A 327 14.69 35.87 0.21
C GLY A 327 14.14 36.85 1.25
N PRO A 328 14.42 38.15 1.11
CA PRO A 328 14.10 39.17 2.11
C PRO A 328 12.59 39.29 2.44
N ASP A 329 11.71 39.03 1.48
CA ASP A 329 10.26 39.13 1.71
C ASP A 329 9.61 37.78 2.09
N ALA A 330 10.38 36.69 2.17
CA ALA A 330 9.85 35.34 2.40
C ALA A 330 9.03 35.24 3.69
N ALA A 331 9.58 35.70 4.81
CA ALA A 331 8.91 35.62 6.10
C ALA A 331 7.64 36.48 6.16
N LYS A 332 7.68 37.69 5.57
CA LYS A 332 6.51 38.57 5.48
C LYS A 332 5.39 37.93 4.65
N TYR A 333 5.75 37.32 3.52
CA TYR A 333 4.79 36.60 2.68
C TYR A 333 4.18 35.41 3.44
N LEU A 334 5.00 34.51 3.97
CA LEU A 334 4.55 33.32 4.70
C LEU A 334 3.65 33.69 5.88
N GLN A 335 4.01 34.72 6.65
CA GLN A 335 3.22 35.22 7.77
C GLN A 335 1.77 35.56 7.36
N GLY A 336 1.54 36.04 6.14
CA GLY A 336 0.21 36.41 5.64
C GLY A 336 -0.59 35.27 5.00
N VAL A 337 0.00 34.11 4.74
CA VAL A 337 -0.66 33.01 4.00
C VAL A 337 -0.80 31.71 4.79
N ILE A 338 -0.07 31.58 5.91
CA ILE A 338 -0.14 30.40 6.79
C ILE A 338 -0.96 30.66 8.05
N THR A 339 -1.51 29.61 8.65
CA THR A 339 -2.31 29.68 9.90
C THR A 339 -1.51 29.87 11.18
N ALA A 340 -0.23 29.51 11.20
CA ALA A 340 0.65 29.62 12.38
C ALA A 340 1.44 30.94 12.38
N ASN A 341 1.92 31.36 13.55
CA ASN A 341 2.72 32.58 13.66
C ASN A 341 4.21 32.28 13.44
N LEU A 342 4.81 32.94 12.44
CA LEU A 342 6.21 32.82 12.08
C LEU A 342 7.13 33.59 13.04
N TYR A 343 6.62 34.65 13.68
CA TYR A 343 7.32 35.48 14.65
C TYR A 343 6.75 35.24 16.05
N PRO A 344 7.17 34.16 16.74
CA PRO A 344 6.71 33.96 18.10
C PRO A 344 7.12 35.15 18.97
N GLY A 345 6.15 35.72 19.69
CA GLY A 345 6.45 36.69 20.75
C GLY A 345 7.22 36.02 21.91
N PRO A 346 7.53 36.76 22.99
CA PRO A 346 8.13 36.16 24.18
C PRO A 346 7.32 34.95 24.66
N PRO A 347 7.96 33.95 25.29
CA PRO A 347 7.37 32.65 25.58
C PRO A 347 6.02 32.80 26.30
N SER A 348 4.96 32.32 25.65
CA SER A 348 3.64 32.24 26.28
C SER A 348 3.66 31.08 27.30
N PRO A 349 3.02 31.21 28.46
CA PRO A 349 2.95 30.15 29.49
C PRO A 349 2.12 28.92 29.06
N SER A 350 1.68 28.84 27.79
CA SER A 350 1.00 27.66 27.23
C SER A 350 2.05 26.64 26.74
N PRO A 351 2.19 25.46 27.36
CA PRO A 351 3.33 24.55 27.18
C PRO A 351 3.24 23.67 25.92
N ARG A 352 2.63 24.15 24.83
CA ARG A 352 2.59 23.39 23.56
C ARG A 352 3.77 23.80 22.68
N LEU A 353 4.93 23.23 23.01
CA LEU A 353 6.08 22.91 22.17
C LEU A 353 6.17 23.66 20.82
N ARG A 354 6.47 24.96 20.83
CA ARG A 354 7.06 25.61 19.65
C ARG A 354 8.57 25.64 19.84
N SER A 355 9.27 24.78 19.10
CA SER A 355 10.73 24.76 19.07
C SER A 355 11.25 25.83 18.11
N ASP A 356 12.45 26.37 18.35
CA ASP A 356 13.13 27.24 17.38
C ASP A 356 13.42 26.56 16.03
N ALA A 357 13.30 25.22 15.97
CA ALA A 357 13.62 24.41 14.79
C ALA A 357 12.47 24.35 13.76
N GLY A 358 11.22 24.43 14.19
CA GLY A 358 10.06 24.37 13.29
C GLY A 358 8.72 24.25 13.99
N PHE A 359 7.64 24.27 13.20
CA PHE A 359 6.26 24.18 13.66
C PHE A 359 5.32 23.64 12.57
N TYR A 360 4.14 23.19 12.98
CA TYR A 360 3.07 22.73 12.09
C TYR A 360 2.12 23.89 11.73
N ALA A 361 1.64 23.95 10.50
CA ALA A 361 0.77 25.00 9.98
C ALA A 361 -0.09 24.49 8.81
N ALA A 362 -0.93 25.36 8.25
CA ALA A 362 -1.67 25.08 7.02
C ALA A 362 -1.78 26.32 6.13
N PHE A 363 -1.95 26.08 4.83
CA PHE A 363 -2.43 27.04 3.85
C PHE A 363 -3.94 26.89 3.70
N LEU A 364 -4.67 28.00 3.68
CA LEU A 364 -6.11 28.00 3.51
C LEU A 364 -6.54 28.72 2.23
N THR A 365 -7.74 28.37 1.75
CA THR A 365 -8.47 29.21 0.80
C THR A 365 -8.97 30.49 1.49
N ALA A 366 -9.35 31.49 0.70
CA ALA A 366 -10.00 32.70 1.23
C ALA A 366 -11.31 32.39 1.98
N GLN A 367 -11.96 31.26 1.66
CA GLN A 367 -13.16 30.77 2.35
C GLN A 367 -12.84 29.99 3.65
N GLY A 368 -11.57 29.88 4.04
CA GLY A 368 -11.13 29.16 5.24
C GLY A 368 -11.18 27.65 5.13
N ARG A 369 -10.93 27.08 3.93
CA ARG A 369 -10.79 25.63 3.71
C ARG A 369 -9.32 25.25 3.57
N VAL A 370 -8.95 24.05 4.01
CA VAL A 370 -7.55 23.58 3.96
C VAL A 370 -7.15 23.35 2.50
N LEU A 371 -6.03 23.97 2.10
CA LEU A 371 -5.34 23.66 0.84
C LEU A 371 -4.26 22.61 1.10
N HIS A 372 -3.33 22.93 2.01
CA HIS A 372 -2.20 22.07 2.35
C HIS A 372 -1.90 22.17 3.84
N ASP A 373 -1.70 21.02 4.49
CA ASP A 373 -1.02 20.91 5.77
C ASP A 373 0.50 20.89 5.55
N VAL A 374 1.23 21.65 6.37
CA VAL A 374 2.67 21.82 6.19
C VAL A 374 3.40 21.83 7.53
N PHE A 375 4.61 21.30 7.53
CA PHE A 375 5.59 21.66 8.54
C PHE A 375 6.52 22.73 7.98
N ILE A 376 6.87 23.71 8.81
CA ILE A 376 7.75 24.80 8.43
C ILE A 376 8.97 24.78 9.33
N TYR A 377 10.14 24.79 8.70
CA TYR A 377 11.44 24.74 9.35
C TYR A 377 12.27 25.96 8.94
N ARG A 378 13.20 26.35 9.82
CA ARG A 378 14.25 27.29 9.44
C ARG A 378 15.23 26.60 8.52
N ASP A 379 15.56 27.22 7.40
CA ASP A 379 16.55 26.67 6.49
C ASP A 379 17.96 27.05 6.95
N VAL A 380 18.71 26.06 7.43
CA VAL A 380 20.07 26.21 7.96
C VAL A 380 21.16 25.95 6.93
N ARG A 381 20.82 25.62 5.67
CA ARG A 381 21.79 25.23 4.64
C ARG A 381 22.70 26.37 4.20
N ASN A 382 22.26 27.61 4.36
CA ASN A 382 23.05 28.79 4.01
C ASN A 382 23.10 29.78 5.19
N PRO A 383 24.11 29.66 6.07
CA PRO A 383 24.26 30.53 7.24
C PRO A 383 24.57 31.99 6.89
N SER A 384 24.88 32.30 5.62
CA SER A 384 25.10 33.68 5.17
C SER A 384 23.79 34.47 4.98
N HIS A 385 22.64 33.79 4.87
CA HIS A 385 21.36 34.48 4.81
C HIS A 385 21.00 35.09 6.17
N PRO A 386 20.48 36.33 6.21
CA PRO A 386 19.97 36.91 7.44
C PRO A 386 18.89 36.02 8.08
N PRO A 387 18.79 35.99 9.43
CA PRO A 387 17.75 35.23 10.12
C PRO A 387 16.35 35.58 9.58
N GLY A 388 15.56 34.54 9.30
CA GLY A 388 14.19 34.71 8.77
C GLY A 388 14.09 34.91 7.25
N HIS A 389 15.19 34.86 6.51
CA HIS A 389 15.14 34.97 5.05
C HIS A 389 14.95 33.62 4.34
N SER A 390 15.26 32.48 4.97
CA SER A 390 15.17 31.16 4.32
C SER A 390 14.38 30.16 5.16
N TRP A 391 13.43 29.48 4.51
CA TRP A 391 12.49 28.55 5.14
C TRP A 391 12.32 27.29 4.29
N LEU A 392 12.09 26.16 4.96
CA LEU A 392 11.74 24.89 4.34
C LEU A 392 10.30 24.54 4.68
N LEU A 393 9.50 24.20 3.69
CA LEU A 393 8.11 23.76 3.85
C LEU A 393 8.04 22.28 3.49
N GLU A 394 7.71 21.43 4.46
CA GLU A 394 7.41 20.02 4.23
C GLU A 394 5.93 19.86 3.91
N VAL A 395 5.62 19.24 2.77
CA VAL A 395 4.28 19.05 2.23
C VAL A 395 4.17 17.64 1.62
N ASP A 396 2.93 17.20 1.38
CA ASP A 396 2.64 15.98 0.63
C ASP A 396 3.32 16.01 -0.75
N THR A 397 3.97 14.91 -1.12
CA THR A 397 4.73 14.78 -2.37
C THR A 397 3.86 15.01 -3.59
N ALA A 398 2.61 14.53 -3.58
CA ALA A 398 1.69 14.72 -4.71
C ALA A 398 1.30 16.19 -4.90
N GLU A 399 1.39 17.00 -3.84
CA GLU A 399 0.96 18.40 -3.83
C GLU A 399 2.12 19.41 -3.84
N ALA A 400 3.37 18.94 -3.78
CA ALA A 400 4.54 19.81 -3.66
C ALA A 400 4.66 20.80 -4.83
N GLU A 401 4.48 20.33 -6.08
CA GLU A 401 4.48 21.22 -7.24
C GLU A 401 3.28 22.16 -7.27
N HIS A 402 2.13 21.71 -6.78
CA HIS A 402 0.92 22.52 -6.77
C HIS A 402 1.05 23.68 -5.78
N LEU A 403 1.59 23.42 -4.58
CA LEU A 403 1.90 24.45 -3.59
C LEU A 403 3.01 25.39 -4.08
N GLU A 404 4.05 24.88 -4.74
CA GLU A 404 5.10 25.71 -5.34
C GLU A 404 4.51 26.70 -6.37
N LYS A 405 3.67 26.22 -7.29
CA LYS A 405 2.97 27.04 -8.28
C LYS A 405 2.03 28.05 -7.63
N HIS A 406 1.32 27.63 -6.57
CA HIS A 406 0.47 28.51 -5.78
C HIS A 406 1.29 29.66 -5.16
N ILE A 407 2.39 29.35 -4.47
CA ILE A 407 3.27 30.36 -3.88
C ILE A 407 3.81 31.29 -4.96
N ARG A 408 4.28 30.76 -6.09
CA ARG A 408 4.79 31.55 -7.22
C ARG A 408 3.74 32.49 -7.80
N ARG A 409 2.49 32.04 -7.92
CA ARG A 409 1.36 32.86 -8.41
C ARG A 409 1.02 34.00 -7.46
N TYR A 410 1.07 33.76 -6.15
CA TYR A 410 0.65 34.74 -5.13
C TYR A 410 1.79 35.51 -4.47
N LYS A 411 3.05 35.21 -4.79
CA LYS A 411 4.26 35.94 -4.37
C LYS A 411 4.19 37.43 -4.74
N LEU A 412 3.53 37.79 -5.85
CA LEU A 412 3.47 39.15 -6.37
C LEU A 412 4.88 39.78 -6.45
N ARG A 413 5.01 41.09 -6.22
CA ARG A 413 6.29 41.83 -6.24
C ARG A 413 7.23 41.46 -5.07
N ALA A 414 6.86 40.51 -4.20
CA ALA A 414 7.71 40.11 -3.08
C ALA A 414 9.01 39.49 -3.59
N LYS A 415 10.14 39.85 -2.97
CA LYS A 415 11.49 39.43 -3.34
C LYS A 415 11.87 38.18 -2.56
N PHE A 416 11.57 37.01 -3.10
CA PHE A 416 12.07 35.71 -2.61
C PHE A 416 11.97 34.62 -3.68
N ASP A 417 12.88 33.67 -3.72
CA ASP A 417 12.79 32.53 -4.62
C ASP A 417 12.06 31.35 -3.97
N VAL A 418 11.38 30.56 -4.79
CA VAL A 418 10.67 29.35 -4.37
C VAL A 418 11.02 28.21 -5.32
N ARG A 419 11.33 27.03 -4.78
CA ARG A 419 11.57 25.81 -5.55
C ARG A 419 11.31 24.55 -4.71
N VAL A 420 10.87 23.47 -5.36
CA VAL A 420 10.86 22.14 -4.76
C VAL A 420 12.29 21.61 -4.68
N LEU A 421 12.68 21.02 -3.56
CA LEU A 421 13.99 20.39 -3.38
C LEU A 421 13.99 18.97 -3.92
N ASP A 422 15.08 18.57 -4.57
CA ASP A 422 15.28 17.19 -5.00
C ASP A 422 15.46 16.25 -3.78
N PRO A 423 14.99 14.99 -3.83
CA PRO A 423 15.23 14.02 -2.75
C PRO A 423 16.71 13.80 -2.43
N ALA A 424 17.62 14.04 -3.38
CA ALA A 424 19.07 14.01 -3.14
C ALA A 424 19.60 15.23 -2.36
N GLU A 425 18.86 16.33 -2.32
CA GLU A 425 19.21 17.52 -1.54
C GLU A 425 18.68 17.46 -0.11
N ALA A 426 17.53 16.81 0.11
CA ALA A 426 16.95 16.70 1.44
C ALA A 426 15.98 15.52 1.56
N ARG A 427 16.05 14.81 2.70
CA ARG A 427 15.17 13.67 3.03
C ARG A 427 14.47 13.89 4.36
N VAL A 428 13.24 13.41 4.46
CA VAL A 428 12.38 13.55 5.65
C VAL A 428 12.24 12.19 6.30
N TYR A 429 12.44 12.12 7.60
CA TYR A 429 12.25 10.92 8.41
C TYR A 429 11.35 11.22 9.61
N HIS A 430 10.71 10.16 10.11
CA HIS A 430 10.00 10.17 11.38
C HIS A 430 10.53 9.06 12.26
N ALA A 431 10.95 9.41 13.47
CA ALA A 431 11.46 8.47 14.46
C ALA A 431 10.54 8.40 15.68
N TRP A 432 10.31 7.21 16.21
CA TRP A 432 9.60 7.00 17.46
C TRP A 432 10.24 5.90 18.28
N ASP A 433 10.01 5.98 19.59
CA ASP A 433 10.40 4.97 20.57
C ASP A 433 9.47 5.07 21.77
N ASP A 434 8.65 4.05 21.98
CA ASP A 434 7.67 3.94 23.07
C ASP A 434 8.32 3.56 24.42
N ALA A 435 9.64 3.26 24.45
CA ALA A 435 10.40 2.98 25.67
C ALA A 435 10.56 4.21 26.59
N TRP A 436 10.10 5.39 26.16
CA TRP A 436 10.02 6.59 27.00
C TRP A 436 9.21 6.40 28.29
N ARG A 437 8.30 5.39 28.31
CA ARG A 437 7.51 5.03 29.50
C ARG A 437 8.35 4.41 30.63
N THR A 438 9.57 3.97 30.33
CA THR A 438 10.44 3.22 31.25
C THR A 438 11.81 3.88 31.50
N ALA A 439 12.26 4.78 30.63
CA ALA A 439 13.49 5.58 30.78
C ALA A 439 13.44 6.84 29.88
N PRO A 440 14.25 7.90 30.11
CA PRO A 440 14.40 8.99 29.14
C PRO A 440 14.87 8.42 27.79
N SER A 441 14.05 8.54 26.75
CA SER A 441 14.41 7.97 25.44
C SER A 441 15.60 8.68 24.84
N ALA A 442 16.47 7.95 24.14
CA ALA A 442 17.58 8.51 23.38
C ALA A 442 17.09 9.58 22.38
N LEU A 443 15.88 9.39 21.84
CA LEU A 443 15.17 10.35 21.01
C LEU A 443 14.84 11.67 21.74
N ALA A 444 14.52 11.66 23.03
CA ALA A 444 14.27 12.87 23.80
C ALA A 444 15.52 13.77 23.92
N SER A 445 16.71 13.17 23.93
CA SER A 445 17.98 13.91 23.87
C SER A 445 18.17 14.62 22.52
N ILE A 446 17.78 13.94 21.43
CA ILE A 446 17.82 14.50 20.07
C ILE A 446 16.80 15.64 19.91
N ALA A 447 15.58 15.47 20.41
CA ALA A 447 14.50 16.48 20.41
C ALA A 447 14.93 17.83 21.00
N ASN A 448 15.80 17.83 22.00
CA ASN A 448 16.28 19.01 22.71
C ASN A 448 17.59 19.58 22.16
N THR A 449 18.18 18.94 21.15
CA THR A 449 19.42 19.39 20.52
C THR A 449 19.10 20.35 19.37
N THR A 450 18.58 21.54 19.68
CA THR A 450 18.60 22.66 18.74
C THR A 450 20.05 23.09 18.56
N THR A 451 20.70 22.66 17.48
CA THR A 451 22.04 23.10 17.12
C THR A 451 22.01 24.55 16.63
N THR A 452 21.89 25.47 17.57
CA THR A 452 22.38 26.84 17.48
C THR A 452 23.43 27.01 18.57
N THR A 453 24.58 26.36 18.41
CA THR A 453 25.79 26.77 19.13
C THR A 453 26.49 27.80 18.27
N SER A 454 26.41 29.06 18.69
CA SER A 454 27.13 30.20 18.13
C SER A 454 28.65 30.15 18.42
N ASN A 455 29.23 28.97 18.58
CA ASN A 455 30.65 28.78 18.81
C ASN A 455 31.28 28.18 17.56
N SER A 456 31.95 29.05 16.82
CA SER A 456 32.84 28.81 15.71
C SER A 456 33.77 27.63 15.96
N SER A 457 33.51 26.46 15.34
CA SER A 457 34.50 25.45 14.89
C SER A 457 33.92 24.04 14.64
N ALA A 458 32.65 23.76 14.94
CA ALA A 458 32.03 22.47 14.61
C ALA A 458 31.46 22.46 13.16
N PRO A 459 31.62 21.37 12.39
CA PRO A 459 30.97 21.25 11.08
C PRO A 459 29.45 21.37 11.26
N ALA A 460 28.82 22.20 10.42
CA ALA A 460 27.38 22.44 10.48
C ALA A 460 26.62 21.11 10.36
N ASN A 461 25.97 20.67 11.45
CA ASN A 461 25.12 19.49 11.40
C ASN A 461 23.95 19.77 10.46
N ASN A 462 23.90 19.10 9.31
CA ASN A 462 22.84 19.25 8.31
C ASN A 462 21.53 18.54 8.70
N ILE A 463 21.24 18.44 10.00
CA ILE A 463 20.07 17.74 10.51
C ILE A 463 19.19 18.73 11.29
N ILE A 464 17.93 18.86 10.88
CA ILE A 464 16.91 19.58 11.64
C ILE A 464 16.03 18.55 12.34
N THR A 465 15.80 18.75 13.63
CA THR A 465 14.96 17.87 14.44
C THR A 465 13.80 18.66 15.01
N LEU A 466 12.59 18.11 14.91
CA LEU A 466 11.38 18.73 15.43
C LEU A 466 10.54 17.65 16.14
N PRO A 467 10.32 17.74 17.45
CA PRO A 467 9.32 16.88 18.09
C PRO A 467 7.97 17.10 17.41
N ASP A 468 7.26 16.03 17.07
CA ASP A 468 6.03 16.16 16.32
C ASP A 468 4.95 16.83 17.20
N PRO A 469 4.52 18.06 16.87
CA PRO A 469 3.65 18.86 17.72
C PRO A 469 2.18 18.42 17.63
N ARG A 470 1.84 17.51 16.70
CA ARG A 470 0.45 17.14 16.39
C ARG A 470 -0.19 16.31 17.48
N ALA A 471 0.54 15.37 18.07
CA ALA A 471 0.05 14.57 19.18
C ALA A 471 1.18 14.22 20.15
N PRO A 472 0.90 14.18 21.47
CA PRO A 472 1.86 13.72 22.47
C PRO A 472 2.39 12.32 22.11
N ASN A 473 3.71 12.15 22.26
CA ASN A 473 4.41 10.89 22.05
C ASN A 473 4.31 10.31 20.62
N LEU A 474 3.93 11.11 19.61
CA LEU A 474 3.87 10.63 18.24
C LEU A 474 5.26 10.32 17.65
N GLY A 475 6.28 11.06 18.09
CA GLY A 475 7.67 10.88 17.67
C GLY A 475 8.35 12.21 17.35
N ILE A 476 9.38 12.15 16.53
CA ILE A 476 10.21 13.28 16.13
C ILE A 476 10.41 13.25 14.62
N ARG A 477 10.28 14.41 13.99
CA ARG A 477 10.66 14.68 12.60
C ARG A 477 12.16 14.94 12.51
N LEU A 478 12.81 14.30 11.55
CA LEU A 478 14.23 14.49 11.24
C LEU A 478 14.36 14.85 9.77
N LEU A 479 14.93 16.02 9.47
CA LEU A 479 15.26 16.44 8.11
C LEU A 479 16.76 16.31 7.94
N HIS A 480 17.19 15.51 6.97
CA HIS A 480 18.58 15.38 6.60
C HIS A 480 18.84 16.18 5.33
N LEU A 481 19.62 17.24 5.43
CA LEU A 481 19.98 18.15 4.33
C LEU A 481 21.35 17.71 3.75
N ASN A 482 21.50 17.68 2.43
CA ASN A 482 22.71 17.25 1.71
C ASN A 482 23.28 15.86 2.07
N PRO A 483 22.54 14.75 1.81
CA PRO A 483 23.08 13.40 1.95
C PRO A 483 24.26 13.09 1.01
N ALA A 484 24.53 13.90 -0.02
CA ALA A 484 25.47 13.60 -1.10
C ALA A 484 26.87 14.27 -1.00
N SER A 485 27.31 14.72 0.17
CA SER A 485 28.65 15.35 0.33
C SER A 485 29.56 14.67 1.36
N THR A 486 29.62 13.34 1.33
CA THR A 486 30.66 12.59 2.06
C THR A 486 31.28 11.52 1.17
N SER A 487 32.17 11.93 0.27
CA SER A 487 33.45 11.26 -0.06
C SER A 487 34.01 11.70 -1.42
N THR A 488 34.93 12.67 -1.39
CA THR A 488 36.08 12.62 -2.29
C THR A 488 37.09 11.67 -1.65
N SER A 489 37.01 10.39 -1.97
CA SER A 489 38.21 9.55 -2.08
C SER A 489 37.89 8.33 -2.93
N THR A 490 38.65 8.25 -4.01
CA THR A 490 38.72 7.20 -5.00
C THR A 490 39.17 5.90 -4.33
N THR A 491 38.28 4.91 -4.20
CA THR A 491 38.69 3.49 -4.26
C THR A 491 37.51 2.64 -4.70
N THR A 492 37.76 1.94 -5.80
CA THR A 492 36.98 0.88 -6.42
C THR A 492 36.65 -0.23 -5.42
N SER A 493 35.37 -0.46 -5.11
CA SER A 493 34.92 -1.76 -4.61
C SER A 493 33.43 -2.00 -4.82
N THR A 494 33.16 -3.07 -5.52
CA THR A 494 31.90 -3.77 -5.80
C THR A 494 31.28 -4.35 -4.52
N SER A 495 30.02 -4.01 -4.17
CA SER A 495 29.11 -4.89 -3.37
C SER A 495 27.73 -4.25 -3.06
N THR A 496 26.67 -5.00 -3.39
CA THR A 496 25.39 -5.26 -2.67
C THR A 496 24.89 -4.34 -1.52
N ASN A 497 23.57 -4.11 -1.51
CA ASN A 497 22.73 -3.68 -0.36
C ASN A 497 23.32 -2.56 0.51
N GLN A 498 23.17 -1.31 0.08
CA GLN A 498 23.42 -0.18 0.98
C GLN A 498 22.12 0.24 1.68
N ALA A 499 22.07 -0.06 2.97
CA ALA A 499 21.25 0.66 3.94
C ALA A 499 21.48 2.17 3.77
N ALA A 500 20.42 2.98 4.01
CA ALA A 500 20.53 4.43 4.00
C ALA A 500 21.76 4.86 4.83
N PRO A 501 22.55 5.84 4.36
CA PRO A 501 23.75 6.28 5.07
C PRO A 501 23.38 6.63 6.52
N PRO A 502 24.18 6.19 7.52
CA PRO A 502 23.87 6.47 8.91
C PRO A 502 23.81 7.98 9.11
N LEU A 503 22.67 8.45 9.63
CA LEU A 503 22.53 9.86 10.00
C LEU A 503 23.64 10.21 11.00
N PRO A 504 24.38 11.32 10.81
CA PRO A 504 25.45 11.76 11.73
C PRO A 504 24.87 12.31 13.05
N LEU A 505 24.11 11.50 13.77
CA LEU A 505 23.62 11.78 15.11
C LEU A 505 24.50 11.01 16.11
N ALA A 506 25.00 11.70 17.13
CA ALA A 506 25.80 11.12 18.22
C ALA A 506 24.99 10.19 19.16
N VAL A 507 23.77 9.82 18.76
CA VAL A 507 22.78 9.09 19.55
C VAL A 507 22.27 7.91 18.70
N PRO A 508 22.15 6.69 19.28
CA PRO A 508 21.60 5.55 18.56
C PRO A 508 20.17 5.82 18.09
N LEU A 509 19.93 5.72 16.78
CA LEU A 509 18.59 5.82 16.22
C LEU A 509 17.86 4.45 16.28
N PRO A 510 16.52 4.46 16.35
CA PRO A 510 15.71 3.24 16.20
C PRO A 510 15.99 2.53 14.87
N PRO A 511 15.67 1.22 14.76
CA PRO A 511 15.87 0.47 13.53
C PRO A 511 15.04 1.08 12.37
N PRO A 512 15.55 1.05 11.13
CA PRO A 512 14.80 1.51 9.96
C PRO A 512 13.57 0.63 9.73
N VAL A 513 12.43 1.25 9.45
CA VAL A 513 11.16 0.55 9.20
C VAL A 513 10.45 1.10 7.97
N PRO A 514 9.54 0.33 7.34
CA PRO A 514 8.73 0.84 6.23
C PRO A 514 7.82 1.99 6.65
N GLU A 515 7.58 2.93 5.73
CA GLU A 515 6.67 4.08 5.92
C GLU A 515 5.23 3.66 6.30
N ALA A 516 4.80 2.46 5.90
CA ALA A 516 3.51 1.90 6.29
C ALA A 516 3.30 1.84 7.82
N LEU A 517 4.36 1.57 8.60
CA LEU A 517 4.26 1.56 10.07
C LEU A 517 4.10 2.98 10.64
N TYR A 518 4.63 4.00 9.97
CA TYR A 518 4.38 5.40 10.31
C TYR A 518 2.91 5.78 10.06
N HIS A 519 2.33 5.38 8.91
CA HIS A 519 0.90 5.60 8.63
C HIS A 519 0.01 4.91 9.67
N LEU A 520 0.29 3.64 9.98
CA LEU A 520 -0.42 2.90 11.01
C LEU A 520 -0.36 3.61 12.37
N ARG A 521 0.83 4.08 12.78
CA ARG A 521 1.00 4.85 14.01
C ARG A 521 0.15 6.13 14.01
N ARG A 522 0.12 6.88 12.91
CA ARG A 522 -0.74 8.08 12.79
C ARG A 522 -2.23 7.74 12.92
N TYR A 523 -2.68 6.65 12.29
CA TYR A 523 -4.07 6.20 12.38
C TYR A 523 -4.44 5.82 13.80
N LEU A 524 -3.58 5.11 14.53
CA LEU A 524 -3.83 4.79 15.94
C LEU A 524 -3.87 6.04 16.83
N HIS A 525 -3.07 7.06 16.52
CA HIS A 525 -3.07 8.34 17.25
C HIS A 525 -4.18 9.32 16.81
N GLY A 526 -4.91 9.05 15.72
CA GLY A 526 -5.92 9.96 15.21
C GLY A 526 -5.37 11.21 14.54
N VAL A 527 -4.19 11.12 13.91
CA VAL A 527 -3.48 12.27 13.33
C VAL A 527 -3.57 12.25 11.80
N PRO A 528 -4.37 13.14 11.19
CA PRO A 528 -4.44 13.26 9.75
C PRO A 528 -3.20 13.97 9.16
N GLU A 529 -2.83 13.58 7.94
CA GLU A 529 -1.74 14.17 7.17
C GLU A 529 -1.97 14.02 5.67
N GLY A 530 -1.70 15.09 4.91
CA GLY A 530 -1.83 15.09 3.46
C GLY A 530 -3.28 15.10 2.94
N GLN A 531 -3.42 15.23 1.63
CA GLN A 531 -4.69 15.60 1.00
C GLN A 531 -5.68 14.45 0.88
N ALA A 532 -5.23 13.22 1.07
CA ALA A 532 -6.11 12.06 1.18
C ALA A 532 -6.88 12.01 2.51
N GLU A 533 -6.39 12.70 3.54
CA GLU A 533 -6.97 12.72 4.90
C GLU A 533 -7.52 14.11 5.24
N LEU A 534 -6.94 15.17 4.65
CA LEU A 534 -7.41 16.55 4.71
C LEU A 534 -7.82 17.02 3.31
N VAL A 535 -9.03 16.60 2.89
CA VAL A 535 -9.55 16.82 1.53
C VAL A 535 -9.45 18.29 1.12
N ARG A 536 -8.68 18.54 0.05
CA ARG A 536 -8.38 19.86 -0.48
C ARG A 536 -9.66 20.64 -0.79
N GLU A 537 -9.70 21.91 -0.37
CA GLU A 537 -10.83 22.84 -0.56
C GLU A 537 -12.16 22.43 0.12
N ALA A 538 -12.25 21.23 0.71
CA ALA A 538 -13.42 20.74 1.43
C ALA A 538 -13.21 20.71 2.96
N ALA A 539 -12.02 20.33 3.42
CA ALA A 539 -11.72 20.21 4.84
C ALA A 539 -11.68 21.57 5.55
N LEU A 540 -12.23 21.60 6.76
CA LEU A 540 -12.16 22.73 7.68
C LEU A 540 -11.01 22.51 8.68
N PRO A 541 -10.26 23.55 9.09
CA PRO A 541 -9.17 23.40 10.06
C PRO A 541 -9.59 22.70 11.35
N HIS A 542 -10.72 23.12 11.94
CA HIS A 542 -11.29 22.52 13.14
C HIS A 542 -11.78 21.08 12.94
N GLU A 543 -12.32 20.77 11.75
CA GLU A 543 -12.75 19.40 11.44
C GLU A 543 -11.53 18.47 11.30
N GLY A 544 -10.41 18.96 10.76
CA GLY A 544 -9.14 18.24 10.67
C GLY A 544 -8.29 18.24 11.94
N ASN A 545 -8.79 18.77 13.07
CA ASN A 545 -8.07 18.93 14.34
C ASN A 545 -6.83 19.85 14.30
N LEU A 546 -6.68 20.70 13.28
CA LEU A 546 -5.53 21.62 13.16
C LEU A 546 -5.46 22.60 14.34
N ASP A 547 -6.61 22.96 14.90
CA ASP A 547 -6.75 23.78 16.11
C ASP A 547 -6.21 23.06 17.36
N ALA A 548 -6.41 21.75 17.47
CA ALA A 548 -5.96 20.95 18.60
C ALA A 548 -4.48 20.53 18.47
N MET A 549 -4.01 20.32 17.23
CA MET A 549 -2.64 19.97 16.86
C MET A 549 -1.66 21.17 16.86
N GLY A 550 -2.14 22.36 17.23
CA GLY A 550 -1.30 23.56 17.32
C GLY A 550 -0.93 24.21 15.98
N ALA A 551 -1.61 23.86 14.89
CA ALA A 551 -1.35 24.38 13.55
C ALA A 551 -1.89 25.80 13.33
N VAL A 552 -2.83 26.24 14.17
CA VAL A 552 -3.50 27.55 14.06
C VAL A 552 -3.11 28.41 15.25
N ASP A 553 -2.64 29.63 14.96
CA ASP A 553 -2.42 30.66 15.96
C ASP A 553 -3.60 31.64 15.94
N PHE A 554 -4.38 31.68 17.01
CA PHE A 554 -5.54 32.59 17.11
C PHE A 554 -5.17 34.00 17.55
N ARG A 555 -3.90 34.26 17.89
CA ARG A 555 -3.41 35.56 18.37
C ARG A 555 -2.54 36.30 17.35
N LYS A 556 -2.25 35.69 16.20
CA LYS A 556 -1.45 36.33 15.14
C LYS A 556 -2.27 37.34 14.33
N GLY A 557 -1.55 38.18 13.60
CA GLY A 557 -2.13 39.11 12.61
C GLY A 557 -2.79 38.39 11.43
N CYS A 558 -3.37 39.18 10.52
CA CYS A 558 -4.19 38.67 9.42
C CYS A 558 -3.48 37.65 8.54
N TYR A 559 -4.22 36.60 8.16
CA TYR A 559 -3.80 35.61 7.18
C TYR A 559 -4.97 35.15 6.33
N VAL A 560 -4.69 34.56 5.16
CA VAL A 560 -5.72 34.08 4.23
C VAL A 560 -6.63 33.04 4.90
N GLY A 561 -7.94 33.25 4.86
CA GLY A 561 -8.94 32.31 5.41
C GLY A 561 -9.14 32.41 6.93
N GLN A 562 -8.61 33.46 7.57
CA GLN A 562 -8.73 33.66 9.02
C GLN A 562 -10.18 33.86 9.48
N GLU A 563 -11.01 34.58 8.74
CA GLU A 563 -12.33 35.05 9.18
C GLU A 563 -13.29 33.93 9.54
N LEU A 564 -13.26 32.84 8.77
CA LEU A 564 -14.07 31.67 9.11
C LEU A 564 -13.44 30.88 10.26
N THR A 565 -12.12 30.70 10.24
CA THR A 565 -11.38 29.94 11.26
C THR A 565 -11.58 30.55 12.65
N ILE A 566 -11.45 31.87 12.78
CA ILE A 566 -11.64 32.59 14.05
C ILE A 566 -13.10 32.59 14.50
N ARG A 567 -14.05 32.66 13.56
CA ARG A 567 -15.48 32.58 13.85
C ARG A 567 -15.87 31.22 14.37
N THR A 568 -15.36 30.16 13.77
CA THR A 568 -15.56 28.79 14.22
C THR A 568 -14.96 28.55 15.60
N GLU A 569 -13.79 29.13 15.91
CA GLU A 569 -13.17 29.02 17.23
C GLU A 569 -13.98 29.71 18.34
N HIS A 570 -14.46 30.94 18.12
CA HIS A 570 -15.07 31.73 19.20
C HIS A 570 -16.59 31.68 19.28
N ARG A 571 -17.26 31.39 18.16
CA ARG A 571 -18.74 31.42 18.07
C ARG A 571 -19.33 30.15 17.49
N GLY A 572 -18.50 29.26 16.95
CA GLY A 572 -18.92 28.04 16.30
C GLY A 572 -18.90 26.85 17.26
N VAL A 573 -19.84 25.93 17.04
CA VAL A 573 -19.78 24.60 17.65
C VAL A 573 -19.20 23.64 16.62
N VAL A 574 -18.06 23.03 16.92
CA VAL A 574 -17.40 22.06 16.03
C VAL A 574 -18.04 20.69 16.23
N ARG A 575 -18.98 20.35 15.35
CA ARG A 575 -19.77 19.10 15.46
C ARG A 575 -19.12 17.88 14.82
N LYS A 576 -18.16 18.08 13.93
CA LYS A 576 -17.47 17.02 13.19
C LYS A 576 -15.97 17.14 13.41
N ARG A 577 -15.29 16.02 13.64
CA ARG A 577 -13.84 15.94 13.70
C ARG A 577 -13.34 14.66 13.04
N VAL A 578 -12.14 14.73 12.49
CA VAL A 578 -11.41 13.53 12.07
C VAL A 578 -11.09 12.73 13.31
N LEU A 579 -11.57 11.49 13.35
CA LEU A 579 -11.33 10.55 14.43
C LEU A 579 -10.74 9.27 13.87
N PRO A 580 -9.87 8.61 14.64
CA PRO A 580 -9.46 7.27 14.31
C PRO A 580 -10.60 6.28 14.51
N CYS A 581 -10.65 5.31 13.61
CA CYS A 581 -11.74 4.35 13.48
C CYS A 581 -11.19 2.94 13.27
N LEU A 582 -11.90 1.97 13.84
CA LEU A 582 -11.63 0.54 13.75
C LEU A 582 -12.77 -0.08 12.95
N LEU A 583 -12.42 -0.81 11.89
CA LEU A 583 -13.33 -1.63 11.13
C LEU A 583 -13.38 -3.02 11.72
N TYR A 584 -14.58 -3.52 11.96
CA TYR A 584 -14.80 -4.83 12.57
C TYR A 584 -16.01 -5.52 11.95
N ARG A 585 -16.05 -6.84 12.07
CA ARG A 585 -17.20 -7.67 11.66
C ARG A 585 -17.47 -8.67 12.77
N GLU A 586 -18.74 -8.94 13.06
CA GLU A 586 -19.08 -9.97 14.05
C GLU A 586 -18.66 -11.34 13.51
N GLY A 587 -17.80 -12.04 14.24
CA GLY A 587 -17.35 -13.39 13.91
C GLY A 587 -16.09 -13.51 13.03
N GLU A 588 -15.46 -12.40 12.62
CA GLU A 588 -14.21 -12.41 11.82
C GLU A 588 -13.20 -11.36 12.33
N ASP A 589 -11.92 -11.72 12.40
CA ASP A 589 -10.83 -10.77 12.66
C ASP A 589 -10.52 -9.96 11.39
N GLY A 590 -10.75 -8.65 11.44
CA GLY A 590 -10.09 -7.66 10.56
C GLY A 590 -10.75 -7.39 9.20
N ALA A 591 -11.66 -6.42 9.15
CA ALA A 591 -12.11 -5.86 7.87
C ALA A 591 -11.06 -4.91 7.27
N VAL A 592 -10.84 -4.96 5.95
CA VAL A 592 -9.75 -4.20 5.30
C VAL A 592 -10.20 -2.79 4.91
N ALA A 593 -9.62 -1.80 5.56
CA ALA A 593 -9.73 -0.36 5.31
C ALA A 593 -9.56 0.04 3.84
N GLY A 594 -8.73 -0.68 3.07
CA GLY A 594 -8.54 -0.45 1.64
C GLY A 594 -9.77 -0.76 0.77
N MET A 595 -10.77 -1.50 1.28
CA MET A 595 -12.01 -1.80 0.57
C MET A 595 -13.10 -0.75 0.76
N VAL A 596 -12.92 0.18 1.70
CA VAL A 596 -13.87 1.26 1.95
C VAL A 596 -13.50 2.44 1.07
N PRO A 597 -14.35 2.87 0.11
CA PRO A 597 -14.07 4.01 -0.73
C PRO A 597 -13.82 5.27 0.09
N ALA A 598 -12.93 6.14 -0.38
CA ALA A 598 -12.78 7.47 0.19
C ALA A 598 -14.13 8.20 0.18
N GLU A 599 -14.41 8.94 1.25
CA GLU A 599 -15.67 9.64 1.51
C GLU A 599 -16.93 8.78 1.64
N ALA A 600 -16.80 7.44 1.76
CA ALA A 600 -17.95 6.56 1.98
C ALA A 600 -18.74 6.97 3.24
N SER A 601 -20.06 7.08 3.09
CA SER A 601 -20.94 7.53 4.16
C SER A 601 -21.06 6.48 5.27
N ILE A 602 -20.94 6.93 6.52
CA ILE A 602 -21.12 6.14 7.73
C ILE A 602 -22.56 6.31 8.21
N GLY A 603 -23.30 5.21 8.35
CA GLY A 603 -24.67 5.16 8.89
C GLY A 603 -24.71 4.54 10.28
N ARG A 604 -25.79 4.79 11.02
CA ARG A 604 -26.08 4.10 12.29
C ARG A 604 -26.91 2.86 12.00
N VAL A 605 -26.52 1.71 12.57
CA VAL A 605 -27.23 0.44 12.39
C VAL A 605 -28.66 0.56 12.95
N GLY A 606 -29.63 0.00 12.23
CA GLY A 606 -31.03 -0.04 12.66
C GLY A 606 -31.77 1.30 12.67
N LYS A 607 -31.15 2.40 12.22
CA LYS A 607 -31.77 3.73 12.16
C LYS A 607 -31.54 4.39 10.81
N LYS A 608 -32.62 4.65 10.07
CA LYS A 608 -32.57 5.55 8.91
C LYS A 608 -32.45 6.99 9.42
N GLY A 609 -31.42 7.70 8.97
CA GLY A 609 -31.13 9.04 9.45
C GLY A 609 -29.98 9.69 8.72
N ARG A 610 -29.65 10.92 9.13
CA ARG A 610 -28.55 11.69 8.55
C ARG A 610 -27.23 10.97 8.83
N SER A 611 -26.36 10.88 7.82
CA SER A 611 -25.01 10.28 7.91
C SER A 611 -24.26 10.69 9.19
N ALA A 612 -23.70 9.71 9.88
CA ALA A 612 -22.92 9.88 11.11
C ALA A 612 -21.48 10.35 10.84
N GLY A 613 -20.99 10.16 9.61
CA GLY A 613 -19.64 10.56 9.22
C GLY A 613 -19.28 10.12 7.81
N LYS A 614 -18.02 10.35 7.42
CA LYS A 614 -17.45 9.90 6.16
C LYS A 614 -16.10 9.23 6.39
N TRP A 615 -15.89 8.06 5.81
CA TRP A 615 -14.57 7.43 5.78
C TRP A 615 -13.57 8.29 5.00
N LEU A 616 -12.32 8.37 5.43
CA LEU A 616 -11.28 9.12 4.71
C LEU A 616 -10.27 8.15 4.11
N ARG A 617 -9.47 7.51 4.96
CA ARG A 617 -8.41 6.58 4.57
C ARG A 617 -8.04 5.66 5.72
N GLY A 618 -7.50 4.49 5.42
CA GLY A 618 -6.96 3.59 6.45
C GLY A 618 -6.07 2.49 5.90
N MET A 619 -5.54 1.68 6.79
CA MET A 619 -4.66 0.55 6.54
C MET A 619 -5.02 -0.61 7.47
N GLY A 620 -4.98 -1.85 6.96
CA GLY A 620 -5.42 -3.00 7.75
C GLY A 620 -6.88 -2.80 8.15
N ASN A 621 -7.20 -2.84 9.44
CA ASN A 621 -8.54 -2.59 9.96
C ASN A 621 -8.69 -1.25 10.69
N VAL A 622 -7.72 -0.34 10.56
CA VAL A 622 -7.75 0.98 11.21
C VAL A 622 -7.62 2.10 10.20
N GLY A 623 -8.16 3.26 10.51
CA GLY A 623 -8.05 4.44 9.65
C GLY A 623 -8.64 5.67 10.29
N LEU A 624 -8.87 6.69 9.47
CA LEU A 624 -9.46 7.96 9.87
C LEU A 624 -10.81 8.14 9.17
N ALA A 625 -11.74 8.73 9.89
CA ALA A 625 -13.03 9.16 9.35
C ALA A 625 -13.40 10.53 9.91
N LEU A 626 -14.10 11.32 9.11
CA LEU A 626 -14.75 12.54 9.56
C LEU A 626 -16.06 12.18 10.29
N CYS A 627 -16.03 12.16 11.62
CA CYS A 627 -17.11 11.68 12.46
C CYS A 627 -17.89 12.84 13.09
N ARG A 628 -19.20 12.68 13.26
CA ARG A 628 -20.00 13.54 14.12
C ARG A 628 -19.82 13.14 15.57
N LEU A 629 -19.36 14.09 16.38
CA LEU A 629 -18.99 13.85 17.77
C LEU A 629 -20.17 13.32 18.58
N GLU A 630 -21.29 14.04 18.63
CA GLU A 630 -22.47 13.66 19.42
C GLU A 630 -23.19 12.40 18.91
N THR A 631 -22.90 11.97 17.68
CA THR A 631 -23.52 10.80 17.07
C THR A 631 -22.69 9.54 17.30
N MET A 632 -21.38 9.61 17.09
CA MET A 632 -20.48 8.45 17.13
C MET A 632 -19.67 8.33 18.43
N THR A 633 -19.74 9.33 19.32
CA THR A 633 -18.92 9.39 20.53
C THR A 633 -19.71 9.98 21.70
N ASP A 634 -19.17 9.80 22.89
CA ASP A 634 -19.62 10.34 24.17
C ASP A 634 -19.24 11.83 24.39
N ILE A 635 -18.63 12.49 23.39
CA ILE A 635 -18.28 13.90 23.51
C ILE A 635 -19.55 14.76 23.50
N VAL A 636 -19.74 15.52 24.57
CA VAL A 636 -20.78 16.55 24.71
C VAL A 636 -20.25 17.86 24.13
N LEU A 637 -21.05 18.55 23.32
CA LEU A 637 -20.66 19.84 22.77
C LEU A 637 -21.09 21.00 23.68
N PRO A 638 -20.33 22.11 23.70
CA PRO A 638 -20.66 23.27 24.52
C PRO A 638 -22.05 23.84 24.19
N GLY A 639 -22.88 24.05 25.22
CA GLY A 639 -24.19 24.69 25.11
C GLY A 639 -25.37 23.77 24.78
N GLU A 640 -25.16 22.46 24.63
CA GLU A 640 -26.25 21.49 24.49
C GLU A 640 -26.54 20.81 25.84
N THR A 641 -27.75 21.04 26.39
CA THR A 641 -28.23 20.44 27.66
C THR A 641 -28.96 19.11 27.47
N GLY A 642 -29.20 18.70 26.22
CA GLY A 642 -29.68 17.36 25.89
C GLY A 642 -28.50 16.39 25.86
N GLY A 643 -28.63 15.23 26.50
CA GLY A 643 -27.57 14.20 26.48
C GLY A 643 -27.13 13.82 25.05
N THR A 644 -25.95 13.24 24.91
CA THR A 644 -25.38 12.82 23.62
C THR A 644 -26.40 11.97 22.83
N GLY A 645 -26.52 12.21 21.52
CA GLY A 645 -27.31 11.35 20.63
C GLY A 645 -26.77 9.91 20.51
N TYR A 646 -25.50 9.75 20.92
CA TYR A 646 -24.80 8.50 21.15
C TYR A 646 -25.26 7.82 22.45
N LYS A 647 -25.53 6.52 22.35
CA LYS A 647 -25.80 5.62 23.47
C LYS A 647 -24.76 4.51 23.46
N GLU A 648 -24.36 4.06 24.65
CA GLU A 648 -23.49 2.89 24.77
C GLU A 648 -24.16 1.67 24.12
N GLY A 649 -23.44 1.02 23.19
CA GLY A 649 -23.98 -0.04 22.33
C GLY A 649 -24.45 0.41 20.94
N ASP A 650 -24.38 1.71 20.62
CA ASP A 650 -24.62 2.17 19.25
C ASP A 650 -23.58 1.62 18.27
N GLU A 651 -24.08 1.01 17.21
CA GLU A 651 -23.26 0.48 16.13
C GLU A 651 -23.37 1.32 14.87
N PHE A 652 -22.26 1.42 14.13
CA PHE A 652 -22.18 2.15 12.87
C PHE A 652 -21.69 1.24 11.78
N VAL A 653 -22.09 1.55 10.55
CA VAL A 653 -21.72 0.81 9.35
C VAL A 653 -21.29 1.75 8.24
N VAL A 654 -20.34 1.31 7.43
CA VAL A 654 -19.93 1.98 6.18
C VAL A 654 -20.10 1.01 5.02
N THR A 655 -20.50 1.54 3.86
CA THR A 655 -20.73 0.73 2.65
C THR A 655 -19.42 0.53 1.90
N LEU A 656 -19.13 -0.71 1.53
CA LEU A 656 -18.01 -1.09 0.68
C LEU A 656 -18.36 -0.82 -0.78
N GLY A 657 -17.41 -0.31 -1.56
CA GLY A 657 -17.65 0.07 -2.96
C GLY A 657 -17.87 -1.15 -3.85
N GLY A 658 -18.85 -1.08 -4.77
CA GLY A 658 -19.07 -2.09 -5.80
C GLY A 658 -19.96 -1.61 -6.95
N GLY A 659 -19.40 -1.56 -8.16
CA GLY A 659 -20.12 -1.62 -9.45
C GLY A 659 -20.46 -0.27 -10.10
N ALA A 660 -19.96 -0.09 -11.32
CA ALA A 660 -20.23 1.03 -12.22
C ALA A 660 -21.73 1.32 -12.42
N GLU A 661 -22.03 2.61 -12.60
CA GLU A 661 -23.31 3.15 -13.01
C GLU A 661 -23.78 2.51 -14.32
N GLY A 662 -24.87 1.76 -14.25
CA GLY A 662 -25.75 1.46 -15.37
C GLY A 662 -27.15 1.94 -14.96
N GLU A 663 -27.71 2.86 -15.74
CA GLU A 663 -29.04 3.42 -15.56
C GLU A 663 -30.10 2.31 -15.41
N GLY A 664 -30.91 2.40 -14.35
CA GLY A 664 -32.03 1.48 -14.10
C GLY A 664 -32.16 1.04 -12.65
N ALA A 665 -32.41 1.98 -11.74
CA ALA A 665 -32.72 1.65 -10.34
C ALA A 665 -34.13 1.04 -10.24
N THR A 666 -34.21 -0.29 -10.08
CA THR A 666 -35.32 -0.95 -9.40
C THR A 666 -34.85 -1.43 -8.03
N SER A 667 -35.60 -1.03 -7.00
CA SER A 667 -35.36 -1.20 -5.57
C SER A 667 -34.93 -2.61 -5.15
N GLY A 668 -33.77 -2.76 -4.49
CA GLY A 668 -33.47 -3.98 -3.72
C GLY A 668 -32.01 -4.34 -3.37
N SER A 669 -30.97 -3.66 -3.84
CA SER A 669 -29.58 -4.06 -3.52
C SER A 669 -29.11 -3.46 -2.18
N GLU A 670 -29.11 -4.25 -1.10
CA GLU A 670 -28.38 -3.90 0.12
C GLU A 670 -26.87 -3.98 -0.15
N GLY A 671 -26.20 -2.83 -0.18
CA GLY A 671 -24.75 -2.75 -0.38
C GLY A 671 -24.00 -3.46 0.75
N ARG A 672 -22.91 -4.17 0.42
CA ARG A 672 -22.05 -4.86 1.40
C ARG A 672 -21.53 -3.84 2.42
N THR A 673 -21.95 -3.93 3.68
CA THR A 673 -21.54 -2.99 4.74
C THR A 673 -20.54 -3.63 5.72
N VAL A 674 -19.71 -2.82 6.37
CA VAL A 674 -18.78 -3.22 7.43
C VAL A 674 -19.04 -2.37 8.68
N LYS A 675 -18.95 -2.96 9.87
CA LYS A 675 -19.11 -2.20 11.12
C LYS A 675 -17.87 -1.33 11.37
N ILE A 676 -18.10 -0.14 11.90
CA ILE A 676 -17.06 0.86 12.18
C ILE A 676 -17.26 1.44 13.57
N LYS A 677 -16.17 1.55 14.33
CA LYS A 677 -16.16 2.17 15.66
C LYS A 677 -15.15 3.30 15.69
N ALA A 678 -15.62 4.52 15.97
CA ALA A 678 -14.75 5.66 16.20
C ALA A 678 -14.25 5.67 17.65
N PHE A 679 -13.05 6.18 17.86
CA PHE A 679 -12.47 6.42 19.18
C PHE A 679 -11.92 7.84 19.25
N VAL A 680 -12.01 8.46 20.43
CA VAL A 680 -11.48 9.81 20.67
C VAL A 680 -10.19 9.67 21.48
N PRO A 681 -9.02 9.95 20.90
CA PRO A 681 -7.74 9.89 21.61
C PRO A 681 -7.72 10.82 22.83
N ASP A 682 -7.03 10.41 23.89
CA ASP A 682 -6.93 11.18 25.14
C ASP A 682 -6.41 12.60 24.92
N TRP A 683 -5.40 12.76 24.06
CA TRP A 683 -4.83 14.08 23.75
C TRP A 683 -5.87 15.03 23.13
N LEU A 684 -6.78 14.49 22.31
CA LEU A 684 -7.85 15.26 21.69
C LEU A 684 -8.92 15.59 22.74
N ARG A 685 -9.30 14.64 23.60
CA ARG A 685 -10.21 14.90 24.74
C ARG A 685 -9.68 16.01 25.63
N SER A 686 -8.42 15.93 26.05
CA SER A 686 -7.77 16.98 26.86
C SER A 686 -7.71 18.32 26.12
N ALA A 687 -7.45 18.31 24.81
CA ALA A 687 -7.44 19.53 24.02
C ALA A 687 -8.83 20.20 23.97
N LEU A 688 -9.90 19.41 23.78
CA LEU A 688 -11.28 19.92 23.76
C LEU A 688 -11.72 20.42 25.14
N ALA A 689 -11.45 19.66 26.21
CA ALA A 689 -11.77 20.07 27.59
C ALA A 689 -11.04 21.37 28.00
N SER A 690 -9.78 21.53 27.57
CA SER A 690 -9.02 22.76 27.86
C SER A 690 -9.57 24.01 27.16
N LYS A 691 -10.39 23.83 26.12
CA LYS A 691 -11.09 24.94 25.44
C LYS A 691 -12.37 25.35 26.17
N GLU A 692 -13.06 24.42 26.82
CA GLU A 692 -14.26 24.74 27.62
C GLU A 692 -13.94 25.56 28.88
N GLN A 693 -12.70 25.47 29.37
CA GLN A 693 -12.23 26.22 30.54
C GLN A 693 -11.69 27.63 30.22
N ARG A 694 -11.59 27.99 28.93
CA ARG A 694 -11.08 29.29 28.45
C ARG A 694 -12.23 30.16 27.93
#